data_AF-A0A2A3DMW6-F1
#
_entry.id   AF-A0A2A3DMW6-F1
#
_cell.length_a   1.000
_cell.length_b   1.000
_cell.length_c   1.000
_cell.angle_alpha   90.00
_cell.angle_beta   90.00
_cell.angle_gamma   90.00
#
_symmetry.space_group_name_H-M   'P 1'
#
loop_
_entity.id
_entity.type
_entity.pdbx_description
1 polymer ?
#
loop_
_entity_poly.entity_id
_entity_poly.type
_entity_poly.pdbx_seq_one_letter_code
_entity_poly.pdbx_strand_id
1 'polypeptide(L)'
;MSEKLVIIGNGMAPGRMLEHLLEAAPDRYAVTIFNAEPRVNYDRIMLSPVLSGEKAFEEIVIHGDGWYIKHGITLYKGHRIVAIDREAKTVTSDHGVTESYDRLVIATGSVPFIIPVPGKDLPGVLTYRDLDDVNAMLLAAQSRAKAVVIGGGLLGLEAAAGLKERGMDVTVLHVMPTLMERQLDPAAGYLLQKAVEARGIKVMAKANTKAIFGNGKVEGVELMDGTIIPATLVVMAVGIRPSTALAKEAGLEVNRGIVVDDRMRTSDPAIMALGECAEVGGHVYGLVAPLYEMARVAAAGLADGEDRRFVHSDTPTKLKVTGIDLYSLGDFADGEDREEIILRDASAGIYKRVVLQDNRIIGTVLFGETADGAWFNDLKKKATDISEMRDTLIFGQAFQGGASSDPLAAVAALADDAEICGCNGVCKGKITGAITVKGLTGLDDVRGHTKASASCGSCTGLVEQLLKLTLGEAYNPAAVQPMCGCTSLGHDDVRRLIKAKGLKTIPAVMQELEWKTSCGCAKCRPALNYYLVCDWPDQYADDYQSRFINERVHANIQKDGTYSVVPRMWGGVTSAAELRAIADVVDKFEIPMVKVTGGQRIDMLGIRKEDLPAVWSDLGKAGFVSGHAYAKGLRTVKTCVGTDWCRFGTQDSTGLGIRIEKFMWGSWTPAKVKMAVSGCPRNCAEATCKDVGVVCVESGYEIHFAGAAGLDIKGTEVLGLVKTEDEALEVIVALVQMYREQARYLERIYKWAKRIGTAEIKRQILDDGEKRKVYYQRFVFSQKFAQVDPWSERVSGKDKHEFRPMASVGFAEAAE
;
A
#
# COMPACT_ATOMS: atom_id res chain seq x y z
N MET A 1 -24.62 27.88 32.62
CA MET A 1 -24.35 26.43 32.40
C MET A 1 -24.22 26.22 30.91
N SER A 2 -23.24 25.44 30.46
CA SER A 2 -23.14 25.04 29.04
C SER A 2 -24.38 24.25 28.65
N GLU A 3 -24.90 24.46 27.44
CA GLU A 3 -26.04 23.70 26.93
C GLU A 3 -25.63 22.24 26.71
N LYS A 4 -26.57 21.30 26.88
CA LYS A 4 -26.30 19.87 26.66
C LYS A 4 -26.48 19.53 25.19
N LEU A 5 -25.41 19.07 24.56
CA LEU A 5 -25.45 18.52 23.20
C LEU A 5 -25.30 17.01 23.26
N VAL A 6 -26.31 16.29 22.80
CA VAL A 6 -26.24 14.83 22.65
C VAL A 6 -26.10 14.46 21.18
N ILE A 7 -25.22 13.53 20.87
CA ILE A 7 -24.96 13.05 19.51
C ILE A 7 -25.17 11.54 19.47
N ILE A 8 -25.99 11.06 18.52
CA ILE A 8 -26.25 9.64 18.28
C ILE A 8 -25.45 9.21 17.06
N GLY A 9 -24.38 8.45 17.28
CA GLY A 9 -23.45 7.98 16.27
C GLY A 9 -22.13 8.74 16.28
N ASN A 10 -21.01 8.01 16.19
CA ASN A 10 -19.65 8.55 16.22
C ASN A 10 -18.90 8.28 14.90
N GLY A 11 -19.59 8.41 13.77
CA GLY A 11 -19.03 8.23 12.43
C GLY A 11 -18.26 9.45 11.91
N MET A 12 -17.80 9.39 10.66
CA MET A 12 -16.98 10.46 10.06
C MET A 12 -17.68 11.82 10.00
N ALA A 13 -18.99 11.85 9.72
CA ALA A 13 -19.78 13.08 9.64
C ALA A 13 -19.89 13.83 10.98
N PRO A 14 -20.34 13.21 12.09
CA PRO A 14 -20.40 13.88 13.39
C PRO A 14 -19.00 14.21 13.95
N GLY A 15 -17.98 13.40 13.67
CA GLY A 15 -16.59 13.73 13.99
C GLY A 15 -16.15 15.04 13.33
N ARG A 16 -16.40 15.19 12.02
CA ARG A 16 -16.09 16.43 11.29
C ARG A 16 -16.92 17.62 11.79
N MET A 17 -18.19 17.40 12.14
CA MET A 17 -19.06 18.44 12.70
C MET A 17 -18.48 18.97 14.02
N LEU A 18 -18.04 18.06 14.90
CA LEU A 18 -17.44 18.44 16.18
C LEU A 18 -16.12 19.20 16.01
N GLU A 19 -15.27 18.84 15.06
CA GLU A 19 -14.06 19.62 14.75
C GLU A 19 -14.41 21.09 14.47
N HIS A 20 -15.37 21.32 13.57
CA HIS A 20 -15.80 22.68 13.23
C HIS A 20 -16.52 23.39 14.38
N LEU A 21 -17.35 22.67 15.14
CA LEU A 21 -18.08 23.24 16.27
C LEU A 21 -17.12 23.67 17.39
N LEU A 22 -16.13 22.85 17.72
CA LEU A 22 -15.14 23.17 18.76
C LEU A 22 -14.19 24.29 18.33
N GLU A 23 -13.91 24.42 17.03
CA GLU A 23 -13.17 25.56 16.48
C GLU A 23 -13.98 26.87 16.59
N ALA A 24 -15.27 26.84 16.27
CA ALA A 24 -16.13 28.03 16.27
C ALA A 24 -16.63 28.42 17.67
N ALA A 25 -16.87 27.44 18.55
CA ALA A 25 -17.54 27.61 19.84
C ALA A 25 -17.04 26.59 20.90
N PRO A 26 -15.77 26.68 21.36
CA PRO A 26 -15.07 25.64 22.12
C PRO A 26 -15.70 25.22 23.46
N ASP A 27 -16.49 26.09 24.10
CA ASP A 27 -17.07 25.84 25.45
C ASP A 27 -18.61 25.95 25.49
N ARG A 28 -19.26 26.03 24.32
CA ARG A 28 -20.70 26.29 24.22
C ARG A 28 -21.54 25.13 24.79
N TYR A 29 -21.09 23.90 24.55
CA TYR A 29 -21.85 22.69 24.86
C TYR A 29 -21.09 21.73 25.78
N ALA A 30 -21.83 21.11 26.71
CA ALA A 30 -21.45 19.85 27.33
C ALA A 30 -21.86 18.71 26.40
N VAL A 31 -20.87 18.07 25.76
CA VAL A 31 -21.13 17.09 24.68
C VAL A 31 -21.12 15.66 25.21
N THR A 32 -22.17 14.91 24.89
CA THR A 32 -22.27 13.47 25.12
C THR A 32 -22.56 12.74 23.81
N ILE A 33 -21.79 11.69 23.53
CA ILE A 33 -21.90 10.89 22.31
C ILE A 33 -22.24 9.46 22.69
N PHE A 34 -23.27 8.91 22.05
CA PHE A 34 -23.59 7.49 22.10
C PHE A 34 -23.20 6.83 20.79
N ASN A 35 -22.33 5.83 20.86
CA ASN A 35 -21.90 5.06 19.70
C ASN A 35 -22.25 3.59 19.87
N ALA A 36 -22.99 3.02 18.93
CA ALA A 36 -23.34 1.60 18.94
C ALA A 36 -22.10 0.71 18.75
N GLU A 37 -21.12 1.15 17.97
CA GLU A 37 -19.84 0.42 17.86
C GLU A 37 -19.01 0.60 19.14
N PRO A 38 -18.32 -0.45 19.63
CA PRO A 38 -17.46 -0.39 20.82
C PRO A 38 -16.11 0.30 20.51
N ARG A 39 -16.12 1.37 19.72
CA ARG A 39 -14.92 2.00 19.13
C ARG A 39 -15.00 3.53 19.15
N VAL A 40 -13.83 4.13 19.01
CA VAL A 40 -13.65 5.57 18.76
C VAL A 40 -13.94 5.93 17.29
N ASN A 41 -13.83 7.21 16.92
CA ASN A 41 -14.07 7.65 15.54
C ASN A 41 -12.92 7.23 14.61
N TYR A 42 -13.25 6.64 13.46
CA TYR A 42 -12.30 6.16 12.46
C TYR A 42 -12.78 6.41 11.03
N ASP A 43 -11.83 6.38 10.10
CA ASP A 43 -12.06 6.56 8.67
C ASP A 43 -12.56 5.27 8.03
N ARG A 44 -13.88 5.20 7.83
CA ARG A 44 -14.56 4.05 7.23
C ARG A 44 -14.19 3.83 5.76
N ILE A 45 -13.71 4.88 5.06
CA ILE A 45 -13.25 4.77 3.67
C ILE A 45 -12.02 3.88 3.58
N MET A 46 -11.24 3.80 4.67
CA MET A 46 -9.98 3.06 4.76
C MET A 46 -10.15 1.61 5.22
N LEU A 47 -11.37 1.12 5.40
CA LEU A 47 -11.61 -0.31 5.67
C LEU A 47 -11.11 -1.21 4.54
N SER A 48 -11.06 -0.72 3.29
CA SER A 48 -10.56 -1.50 2.14
C SER A 48 -9.05 -1.78 2.25
N PRO A 49 -8.19 -0.77 2.53
CA PRO A 49 -6.80 -0.99 2.94
C PRO A 49 -6.61 -1.90 4.16
N VAL A 50 -7.52 -1.89 5.14
CA VAL A 50 -7.45 -2.80 6.29
C VAL A 50 -7.76 -4.24 5.86
N LEU A 51 -8.81 -4.43 5.06
CA LEU A 51 -9.17 -5.73 4.50
C LEU A 51 -8.05 -6.29 3.61
N SER A 52 -7.39 -5.47 2.79
CA SER A 52 -6.26 -5.91 1.96
C SER A 52 -4.98 -6.19 2.77
N GLY A 53 -4.83 -5.52 3.92
CA GLY A 53 -3.67 -5.66 4.80
C GLY A 53 -2.59 -4.62 4.58
N GLU A 54 -2.91 -3.57 3.83
CA GLU A 54 -2.07 -2.39 3.66
C GLU A 54 -2.03 -1.53 4.93
N LYS A 55 -3.07 -1.57 5.76
CA LYS A 55 -3.19 -0.78 6.99
C LYS A 55 -3.69 -1.58 8.18
N ALA A 56 -3.24 -1.20 9.37
CA ALA A 56 -3.85 -1.59 10.63
C ALA A 56 -5.00 -0.63 11.03
N PHE A 57 -5.87 -1.07 11.95
CA PHE A 57 -6.99 -0.26 12.42
C PHE A 57 -6.53 1.04 13.09
N GLU A 58 -5.43 0.99 13.83
CA GLU A 58 -4.88 2.13 14.57
C GLU A 58 -4.45 3.26 13.62
N GLU A 59 -4.09 2.93 12.38
CA GLU A 59 -3.71 3.92 11.35
C GLU A 59 -4.90 4.66 10.74
N ILE A 60 -6.11 4.15 10.93
CA ILE A 60 -7.35 4.73 10.36
C ILE A 60 -8.20 5.44 11.42
N VAL A 61 -7.75 5.49 12.67
CA VAL A 61 -8.40 6.29 13.73
C VAL A 61 -8.29 7.79 13.41
N ILE A 62 -9.42 8.49 13.48
CA ILE A 62 -9.50 9.94 13.27
C ILE A 62 -9.38 10.65 14.61
N HIS A 63 -10.25 10.30 15.57
CA HIS A 63 -10.20 10.83 16.94
C HIS A 63 -10.06 9.65 17.91
N GLY A 64 -8.89 9.53 18.54
CA GLY A 64 -8.66 8.55 19.60
C GLY A 64 -9.18 9.02 20.96
N ASP A 65 -9.09 8.17 21.98
CA ASP A 65 -9.55 8.47 23.34
C ASP A 65 -9.03 9.79 23.91
N GLY A 66 -7.75 10.09 23.70
CA GLY A 66 -7.14 11.34 24.17
C GLY A 66 -7.78 12.60 23.56
N TRP A 67 -8.37 12.52 22.37
CA TRP A 67 -9.05 13.66 21.75
C TRP A 67 -10.36 13.99 22.47
N TYR A 68 -11.15 12.98 22.85
CA TYR A 68 -12.40 13.18 23.60
C TYR A 68 -12.12 13.73 25.01
N ILE A 69 -11.13 13.15 25.70
CA ILE A 69 -10.71 13.60 27.04
C ILE A 69 -10.27 15.06 26.99
N LYS A 70 -9.46 15.44 26.00
CA LYS A 70 -8.96 16.80 25.85
C LYS A 70 -10.07 17.85 25.71
N HIS A 71 -11.19 17.50 25.07
CA HIS A 71 -12.30 18.43 24.83
C HIS A 71 -13.48 18.23 25.81
N GLY A 72 -13.29 17.43 26.87
CA GLY A 72 -14.35 17.18 27.86
C GLY A 72 -15.58 16.47 27.29
N ILE A 73 -15.42 15.70 26.22
CA ILE A 73 -16.52 14.98 25.57
C ILE A 73 -16.72 13.63 26.24
N THR A 74 -17.96 13.34 26.64
CA THR A 74 -18.33 12.01 27.15
C THR A 74 -18.67 11.10 25.97
N LEU A 75 -17.95 9.99 25.81
CA LEU A 75 -18.21 9.00 24.76
C LEU A 75 -18.62 7.66 25.36
N TYR A 76 -19.87 7.26 25.16
CA TYR A 76 -20.38 5.93 25.46
C TYR A 76 -20.17 5.02 24.25
N LYS A 77 -19.16 4.14 24.31
CA LYS A 77 -18.83 3.16 23.28
C LYS A 77 -19.61 1.87 23.49
N GLY A 78 -20.20 1.30 22.44
CA GLY A 78 -21.03 0.09 22.53
C GLY A 78 -22.45 0.35 23.03
N HIS A 79 -22.86 1.61 23.20
CA HIS A 79 -24.20 1.97 23.65
C HIS A 79 -25.05 2.40 22.46
N ARG A 80 -26.05 1.59 22.11
CA ARG A 80 -27.01 1.92 21.06
C ARG A 80 -28.19 2.66 21.67
N ILE A 81 -28.55 3.80 21.11
CA ILE A 81 -29.79 4.48 21.51
C ILE A 81 -30.99 3.70 20.99
N VAL A 82 -31.95 3.44 21.89
CA VAL A 82 -33.19 2.70 21.62
C VAL A 82 -34.44 3.56 21.76
N ALA A 83 -34.35 4.74 22.39
CA ALA A 83 -35.48 5.65 22.53
C ALA A 83 -35.03 7.12 22.54
N ILE A 84 -35.84 7.98 21.92
CA ILE A 84 -35.77 9.44 22.04
C ILE A 84 -37.14 9.90 22.56
N ASP A 85 -37.16 10.57 23.70
CA ASP A 85 -38.33 11.26 24.21
C ASP A 85 -38.18 12.76 23.91
N ARG A 86 -39.00 13.26 22.99
CA ARG A 86 -38.93 14.66 22.52
C ARG A 86 -39.57 15.64 23.49
N GLU A 87 -40.58 15.20 24.25
CA GLU A 87 -41.25 16.05 25.24
C GLU A 87 -40.35 16.25 26.45
N ALA A 88 -39.78 15.16 26.97
CA ALA A 88 -38.83 15.20 28.08
C ALA A 88 -37.42 15.64 27.64
N LYS A 89 -37.16 15.70 26.33
CA LYS A 89 -35.83 15.94 25.72
C LYS A 89 -34.74 15.02 26.28
N THR A 90 -34.98 13.71 26.22
CA THR A 90 -34.01 12.69 26.66
C THR A 90 -33.76 11.63 25.60
N VAL A 91 -32.59 10.99 25.68
CA VAL A 91 -32.29 9.77 24.92
C VAL A 91 -31.94 8.65 25.89
N THR A 92 -32.30 7.41 25.54
CA THR A 92 -32.01 6.23 26.36
C THR A 92 -31.28 5.17 25.55
N SER A 93 -30.18 4.64 26.09
CA SER A 93 -29.42 3.52 25.52
C SER A 93 -29.97 2.16 25.92
N ASP A 94 -29.63 1.11 25.17
CA ASP A 94 -29.94 -0.29 25.50
C ASP A 94 -29.29 -0.78 26.81
N HIS A 95 -28.33 -0.05 27.33
CA HIS A 95 -27.74 -0.27 28.65
C HIS A 95 -28.43 0.52 29.78
N GLY A 96 -29.55 1.18 29.50
CA GLY A 96 -30.35 1.92 30.50
C GLY A 96 -29.80 3.28 30.89
N VAL A 97 -28.73 3.76 30.25
CA VAL A 97 -28.24 5.13 30.44
C VAL A 97 -29.18 6.11 29.74
N THR A 98 -29.71 7.08 30.49
CA THR A 98 -30.58 8.15 29.99
C THR A 98 -29.91 9.50 30.16
N GLU A 99 -29.85 10.29 29.09
CA GLU A 99 -29.25 11.64 29.09
C GLU A 99 -30.25 12.67 28.54
N SER A 100 -30.35 13.81 29.21
CA SER A 100 -31.14 14.97 28.76
C SER A 100 -30.36 15.81 27.76
N TYR A 101 -31.02 16.43 26.79
CA TYR A 101 -30.40 17.31 25.80
C TYR A 101 -31.11 18.66 25.66
N ASP A 102 -30.35 19.71 25.38
CA ASP A 102 -30.87 20.97 24.86
C ASP A 102 -30.90 20.95 23.33
N ARG A 103 -29.87 20.32 22.74
CA ARG A 103 -29.74 20.03 21.30
C ARG A 103 -29.40 18.56 21.10
N LEU A 104 -30.03 17.93 20.10
CA LEU A 104 -29.76 16.54 19.71
C LEU A 104 -29.30 16.50 18.26
N VAL A 105 -28.29 15.66 17.98
CA VAL A 105 -27.83 15.38 16.62
C VAL A 105 -27.94 13.89 16.35
N ILE A 106 -28.71 13.52 15.33
CA ILE A 106 -28.84 12.14 14.84
C ILE A 106 -27.88 11.95 13.67
N ALA A 107 -26.86 11.11 13.87
CA ALA A 107 -25.82 10.79 12.90
C ALA A 107 -25.63 9.27 12.76
N THR A 108 -26.75 8.55 12.70
CA THR A 108 -26.85 7.07 12.69
C THR A 108 -26.39 6.43 11.38
N GLY A 109 -26.09 7.24 10.36
CA GLY A 109 -25.57 6.78 9.08
C GLY A 109 -26.54 5.85 8.35
N SER A 110 -26.03 4.75 7.81
CA SER A 110 -26.79 3.76 7.05
C SER A 110 -26.40 2.33 7.43
N VAL A 111 -27.29 1.40 7.09
CA VAL A 111 -27.08 -0.05 7.18
C VAL A 111 -26.94 -0.69 5.80
N PRO A 112 -26.19 -1.79 5.65
CA PRO A 112 -26.12 -2.55 4.41
C PRO A 112 -27.50 -3.03 3.95
N PHE A 113 -27.76 -2.97 2.64
CA PHE A 113 -28.92 -3.61 2.08
C PHE A 113 -28.65 -5.11 1.87
N ILE A 114 -29.48 -5.96 2.47
CA ILE A 114 -29.43 -7.41 2.31
C ILE A 114 -30.50 -7.84 1.31
N ILE A 115 -30.12 -8.55 0.25
CA ILE A 115 -31.09 -9.07 -0.73
C ILE A 115 -31.98 -10.15 -0.08
N PRO A 116 -33.31 -10.13 -0.32
CA PRO A 116 -34.24 -11.04 0.33
C PRO A 116 -34.31 -12.41 -0.37
N VAL A 117 -33.18 -13.13 -0.40
CA VAL A 117 -33.08 -14.47 -0.99
C VAL A 117 -32.97 -15.55 0.10
N PRO A 118 -33.41 -16.79 -0.15
CA PRO A 118 -33.17 -17.91 0.75
C PRO A 118 -31.69 -18.04 1.10
N GLY A 119 -31.40 -18.35 2.37
CA GLY A 119 -30.05 -18.54 2.89
C GLY A 119 -29.23 -17.27 3.13
N LYS A 120 -29.82 -16.08 3.02
CA LYS A 120 -29.17 -14.79 3.33
C LYS A 120 -28.59 -14.69 4.75
N ASP A 121 -29.10 -15.48 5.69
CA ASP A 121 -28.69 -15.48 7.11
C ASP A 121 -27.77 -16.67 7.46
N LEU A 122 -27.30 -17.43 6.47
CA LEU A 122 -26.40 -18.56 6.73
C LEU A 122 -25.05 -18.06 7.27
N PRO A 123 -24.43 -18.79 8.22
CA PRO A 123 -23.06 -18.51 8.63
C PRO A 123 -22.10 -18.49 7.42
N GLY A 124 -21.31 -17.43 7.32
CA GLY A 124 -20.43 -17.15 6.18
C GLY A 124 -21.04 -16.24 5.11
N VAL A 125 -22.29 -15.79 5.29
CA VAL A 125 -22.84 -14.64 4.55
C VAL A 125 -22.58 -13.38 5.38
N LEU A 126 -21.77 -12.46 4.85
CA LEU A 126 -21.30 -11.26 5.53
C LEU A 126 -21.67 -9.99 4.77
N THR A 127 -21.67 -8.87 5.49
CA THR A 127 -21.73 -7.52 4.93
C THR A 127 -20.35 -6.91 4.82
N TYR A 128 -20.27 -5.69 4.26
CA TYR A 128 -19.05 -4.91 4.25
C TYR A 128 -19.31 -3.43 4.54
N ARG A 129 -19.22 -3.05 5.82
CA ARG A 129 -19.60 -1.74 6.32
C ARG A 129 -18.75 -1.23 7.48
N ASP A 130 -18.41 -2.07 8.44
CA ASP A 130 -17.66 -1.69 9.64
C ASP A 130 -16.44 -2.60 9.86
N LEU A 131 -15.73 -2.36 10.96
CA LEU A 131 -14.55 -3.17 11.29
C LEU A 131 -14.92 -4.60 11.70
N ASP A 132 -16.11 -4.84 12.24
CA ASP A 132 -16.55 -6.19 12.60
C ASP A 132 -16.79 -7.04 11.36
N ASP A 133 -17.39 -6.46 10.32
CA ASP A 133 -17.48 -7.04 8.98
C ASP A 133 -16.09 -7.40 8.44
N VAL A 134 -15.14 -6.45 8.50
CA VAL A 134 -13.76 -6.69 8.04
C VAL A 134 -13.10 -7.83 8.80
N ASN A 135 -13.23 -7.85 10.13
CA ASN A 135 -12.65 -8.91 10.96
C ASN A 135 -13.27 -10.28 10.64
N ALA A 136 -14.59 -10.33 10.46
CA ALA A 136 -15.28 -11.55 10.05
C ALA A 136 -14.83 -12.03 8.66
N MET A 137 -14.66 -11.10 7.71
CA MET A 137 -14.13 -11.38 6.38
C MET A 137 -12.67 -11.88 6.44
N LEU A 138 -11.83 -11.25 7.25
CA LEU A 138 -10.43 -11.66 7.44
C LEU A 138 -10.34 -13.06 8.06
N LEU A 139 -11.19 -13.36 9.04
CA LEU A 139 -11.29 -14.69 9.64
C LEU A 139 -11.73 -15.73 8.60
N ALA A 140 -12.77 -15.45 7.84
CA ALA A 140 -13.24 -16.34 6.77
C ALA A 140 -12.16 -16.54 5.68
N ALA A 141 -11.39 -15.49 5.36
CA ALA A 141 -10.34 -15.51 4.36
C ALA A 141 -9.13 -16.39 4.74
N GLN A 142 -8.95 -16.73 6.03
CA GLN A 142 -7.89 -17.66 6.46
C GLN A 142 -7.99 -19.02 5.76
N SER A 143 -9.19 -19.44 5.39
CA SER A 143 -9.42 -20.69 4.64
C SER A 143 -8.79 -20.69 3.24
N ARG A 144 -8.55 -19.50 2.64
CA ARG A 144 -8.11 -19.30 1.25
C ARG A 144 -8.93 -20.08 0.20
N ALA A 145 -10.16 -20.44 0.55
CA ALA A 145 -11.14 -21.08 -0.32
C ALA A 145 -11.81 -20.07 -1.29
N LYS A 146 -13.10 -20.26 -1.59
CA LYS A 146 -13.83 -19.49 -2.60
C LYS A 146 -14.71 -18.44 -1.94
N ALA A 147 -14.66 -17.22 -2.46
CA ALA A 147 -15.52 -16.12 -2.04
C ALA A 147 -16.39 -15.64 -3.21
N VAL A 148 -17.65 -15.37 -2.92
CA VAL A 148 -18.57 -14.70 -3.85
C VAL A 148 -18.89 -13.32 -3.29
N VAL A 149 -18.70 -12.28 -4.08
CA VAL A 149 -19.12 -10.91 -3.74
C VAL A 149 -20.33 -10.57 -4.60
N ILE A 150 -21.47 -10.30 -3.96
CA ILE A 150 -22.69 -9.89 -4.63
C ILE A 150 -22.73 -8.36 -4.66
N GLY A 151 -22.58 -7.78 -5.85
CA GLY A 151 -22.55 -6.34 -6.10
C GLY A 151 -21.24 -5.90 -6.77
N GLY A 152 -21.33 -5.41 -8.01
CA GLY A 152 -20.21 -4.87 -8.80
C GLY A 152 -20.02 -3.36 -8.66
N GLY A 153 -20.41 -2.77 -7.53
CA GLY A 153 -20.20 -1.35 -7.20
C GLY A 153 -18.89 -1.10 -6.46
N LEU A 154 -18.66 0.14 -6.02
CA LEU A 154 -17.43 0.57 -5.32
C LEU A 154 -17.00 -0.40 -4.20
N LEU A 155 -17.86 -0.59 -3.18
CA LEU A 155 -17.55 -1.42 -2.03
C LEU A 155 -17.37 -2.90 -2.39
N GLY A 156 -18.17 -3.41 -3.33
CA GLY A 156 -18.06 -4.80 -3.76
C GLY A 156 -16.75 -5.09 -4.49
N LEU A 157 -16.33 -4.19 -5.38
CA LEU A 157 -15.05 -4.32 -6.07
C LEU A 157 -13.85 -4.15 -5.13
N GLU A 158 -13.96 -3.26 -4.14
CA GLU A 158 -12.94 -3.11 -3.10
C GLU A 158 -12.86 -4.35 -2.18
N ALA A 159 -14.00 -4.91 -1.77
CA ALA A 159 -14.06 -6.16 -1.01
C ALA A 159 -13.46 -7.32 -1.81
N ALA A 160 -13.78 -7.41 -3.11
CA ALA A 160 -13.26 -8.45 -3.99
C ALA A 160 -11.74 -8.35 -4.14
N ALA A 161 -11.21 -7.14 -4.31
CA ALA A 161 -9.78 -6.89 -4.36
C ALA A 161 -9.10 -7.27 -3.03
N GLY A 162 -9.63 -6.82 -1.89
CA GLY A 162 -9.09 -7.14 -0.58
C GLY A 162 -9.07 -8.65 -0.30
N LEU A 163 -10.16 -9.35 -0.57
CA LEU A 163 -10.22 -10.82 -0.41
C LEU A 163 -9.27 -11.56 -1.37
N LYS A 164 -9.08 -11.05 -2.59
CA LYS A 164 -8.12 -11.61 -3.54
C LYS A 164 -6.69 -11.50 -3.01
N GLU A 165 -6.33 -10.37 -2.41
CA GLU A 165 -5.02 -10.15 -1.79
C GLU A 165 -4.80 -11.02 -0.55
N ARG A 166 -5.88 -11.39 0.16
CA ARG A 166 -5.85 -12.42 1.22
C ARG A 166 -5.76 -13.85 0.70
N GLY A 167 -5.76 -14.04 -0.63
CA GLY A 167 -5.52 -15.32 -1.28
C GLY A 167 -6.76 -16.15 -1.57
N MET A 168 -7.95 -15.56 -1.54
CA MET A 168 -9.19 -16.23 -1.92
C MET A 168 -9.34 -16.35 -3.46
N ASP A 169 -10.08 -17.36 -3.94
CA ASP A 169 -10.62 -17.37 -5.31
C ASP A 169 -11.95 -16.60 -5.33
N VAL A 170 -11.93 -15.41 -5.92
CA VAL A 170 -13.05 -14.44 -5.80
C VAL A 170 -13.84 -14.38 -7.09
N THR A 171 -15.17 -14.46 -6.96
CA THR A 171 -16.13 -14.19 -8.04
C THR A 171 -17.05 -13.05 -7.65
N VAL A 172 -17.12 -12.01 -8.48
CA VAL A 172 -18.06 -10.89 -8.34
C VAL A 172 -19.29 -11.19 -9.19
N LEU A 173 -20.46 -11.16 -8.56
CA LEU A 173 -21.76 -11.25 -9.21
C LEU A 173 -22.35 -9.86 -9.29
N HIS A 174 -22.73 -9.45 -10.49
CA HIS A 174 -23.38 -8.17 -10.69
C HIS A 174 -24.62 -8.32 -11.54
N VAL A 175 -25.72 -7.72 -11.10
CA VAL A 175 -27.02 -7.87 -11.75
C VAL A 175 -27.09 -7.11 -13.08
N MET A 176 -26.37 -5.99 -13.18
CA MET A 176 -26.37 -5.16 -14.38
C MET A 176 -25.36 -5.66 -15.43
N PRO A 177 -25.48 -5.24 -16.69
CA PRO A 177 -24.56 -5.65 -17.76
C PRO A 177 -23.11 -5.18 -17.59
N THR A 178 -22.88 -4.10 -16.84
CA THR A 178 -21.56 -3.50 -16.64
C THR A 178 -21.36 -3.12 -15.17
N LEU A 179 -20.10 -3.13 -14.72
CA LEU A 179 -19.72 -2.75 -13.36
C LEU A 179 -19.87 -1.23 -13.17
N MET A 180 -20.22 -0.81 -11.94
CA MET A 180 -20.39 0.59 -11.56
C MET A 180 -21.25 1.41 -12.54
N GLU A 181 -22.35 0.83 -13.04
CA GLU A 181 -23.23 1.41 -14.07
C GLU A 181 -23.88 2.75 -13.67
N ARG A 182 -23.89 3.08 -12.38
CA ARG A 182 -24.36 4.36 -11.86
C ARG A 182 -23.32 5.46 -11.95
N GLN A 183 -22.05 5.10 -12.13
CA GLN A 183 -20.91 6.01 -12.13
C GLN A 183 -20.10 5.96 -13.43
N LEU A 184 -20.25 4.90 -14.23
CA LEU A 184 -19.51 4.68 -15.46
C LEU A 184 -20.48 4.35 -16.58
N ASP A 185 -20.15 4.82 -17.78
CA ASP A 185 -20.79 4.36 -19.01
C ASP A 185 -20.33 2.93 -19.38
N PRO A 186 -20.98 2.28 -20.35
CA PRO A 186 -20.66 0.91 -20.70
C PRO A 186 -19.22 0.69 -21.17
N ALA A 187 -18.60 1.69 -21.81
CA ALA A 187 -17.22 1.60 -22.30
C ALA A 187 -16.21 1.57 -21.15
N ALA A 188 -16.34 2.51 -20.20
CA ALA A 188 -15.52 2.51 -18.98
C ALA A 188 -15.81 1.29 -18.10
N GLY A 189 -17.08 0.86 -18.01
CA GLY A 189 -17.47 -0.35 -17.29
C GLY A 189 -16.84 -1.64 -17.84
N TYR A 190 -16.70 -1.74 -19.17
CA TYR A 190 -15.99 -2.85 -19.81
C TYR A 190 -14.48 -2.84 -19.48
N LEU A 191 -13.83 -1.67 -19.55
CA LEU A 191 -12.42 -1.54 -19.18
C LEU A 191 -12.19 -1.87 -17.71
N LEU A 192 -13.10 -1.45 -16.83
CA LEU A 192 -13.08 -1.81 -15.42
C LEU A 192 -13.18 -3.32 -15.23
N GLN A 193 -14.12 -3.99 -15.90
CA GLN A 193 -14.23 -5.45 -15.85
C GLN A 193 -12.93 -6.13 -16.29
N LYS A 194 -12.32 -5.69 -17.39
CA LYS A 194 -11.04 -6.25 -17.87
C LYS A 194 -9.91 -6.04 -16.87
N ALA A 195 -9.83 -4.86 -16.25
CA ALA A 195 -8.82 -4.55 -15.25
C ALA A 195 -8.98 -5.39 -13.97
N VAL A 196 -10.21 -5.67 -13.56
CA VAL A 196 -10.54 -6.56 -12.43
C VAL A 196 -10.22 -8.02 -12.77
N GLU A 197 -10.60 -8.49 -13.96
CA GLU A 197 -10.31 -9.84 -14.45
C GLU A 197 -8.81 -10.13 -14.57
N ALA A 198 -8.03 -9.16 -15.05
CA ALA A 198 -6.57 -9.25 -15.16
C ALA A 198 -5.87 -9.47 -13.80
N ARG A 199 -6.57 -9.16 -12.69
CA ARG A 199 -6.09 -9.38 -11.31
C ARG A 199 -6.54 -10.73 -10.76
N GLY A 200 -7.15 -11.58 -11.59
CA GLY A 200 -7.61 -12.91 -11.23
C GLY A 200 -8.89 -12.92 -10.40
N ILE A 201 -9.71 -11.88 -10.49
CA ILE A 201 -11.05 -11.82 -9.91
C ILE A 201 -12.04 -12.11 -11.04
N LYS A 202 -12.87 -13.14 -10.88
CA LYS A 202 -13.87 -13.49 -11.89
C LYS A 202 -15.04 -12.51 -11.79
N VAL A 203 -15.57 -12.05 -12.92
CA VAL A 203 -16.73 -11.16 -12.95
C VAL A 203 -17.84 -11.83 -13.75
N MET A 204 -19.02 -11.93 -13.16
CA MET A 204 -20.25 -12.40 -13.81
C MET A 204 -21.27 -11.28 -13.78
N ALA A 205 -21.34 -10.52 -14.88
CA ALA A 205 -22.40 -9.54 -15.11
C ALA A 205 -23.70 -10.24 -15.51
N LYS A 206 -24.83 -9.54 -15.40
CA LYS A 206 -26.18 -10.10 -15.60
C LYS A 206 -26.49 -11.31 -14.69
N ALA A 207 -25.76 -11.45 -13.58
CA ALA A 207 -25.89 -12.56 -12.64
C ALA A 207 -26.93 -12.23 -11.57
N ASN A 208 -28.13 -12.80 -11.73
CA ASN A 208 -29.22 -12.64 -10.76
C ASN A 208 -29.14 -13.75 -9.71
N THR A 209 -28.93 -13.41 -8.44
CA THR A 209 -28.90 -14.38 -7.35
C THR A 209 -30.30 -14.89 -7.03
N LYS A 210 -30.50 -16.20 -7.06
CA LYS A 210 -31.76 -16.88 -6.71
C LYS A 210 -31.78 -17.31 -5.25
N ALA A 211 -30.71 -17.96 -4.79
CA ALA A 211 -30.58 -18.46 -3.42
C ALA A 211 -29.11 -18.58 -3.02
N ILE A 212 -28.86 -18.51 -1.72
CA ILE A 212 -27.59 -18.91 -1.09
C ILE A 212 -27.88 -20.24 -0.39
N PHE A 213 -27.05 -21.26 -0.62
CA PHE A 213 -27.32 -22.60 -0.09
C PHE A 213 -26.15 -23.13 0.72
N GLY A 214 -26.45 -24.11 1.57
CA GLY A 214 -25.49 -24.88 2.35
C GLY A 214 -26.12 -25.49 3.60
N ASN A 215 -25.45 -26.48 4.18
CA ASN A 215 -25.94 -27.19 5.37
C ASN A 215 -25.27 -26.65 6.64
N GLY A 216 -25.97 -25.81 7.39
CA GLY A 216 -25.47 -25.17 8.61
C GLY A 216 -24.48 -24.01 8.40
N LYS A 217 -23.94 -23.84 7.19
CA LYS A 217 -23.12 -22.69 6.75
C LYS A 217 -23.18 -22.58 5.22
N VAL A 218 -22.69 -21.46 4.67
CA VAL A 218 -22.69 -21.25 3.21
C VAL A 218 -21.76 -22.23 2.48
N GLU A 219 -22.25 -22.76 1.37
CA GLU A 219 -21.51 -23.64 0.45
C GLU A 219 -21.53 -23.13 -1.01
N GLY A 220 -22.45 -22.22 -1.34
CA GLY A 220 -22.48 -21.56 -2.64
C GLY A 220 -23.68 -20.66 -2.88
N VAL A 221 -23.71 -20.12 -4.09
CA VAL A 221 -24.78 -19.25 -4.61
C VAL A 221 -25.38 -19.89 -5.86
N GLU A 222 -26.70 -19.95 -5.92
CA GLU A 222 -27.48 -20.34 -7.10
C GLU A 222 -27.97 -19.08 -7.81
N LEU A 223 -27.78 -19.01 -9.14
CA LEU A 223 -28.32 -17.97 -9.99
C LEU A 223 -29.69 -18.33 -10.56
N MET A 224 -30.44 -17.33 -11.03
CA MET A 224 -31.76 -17.52 -11.64
C MET A 224 -31.75 -18.39 -12.90
N ASP A 225 -30.61 -18.47 -13.60
CA ASP A 225 -30.41 -19.32 -14.78
C ASP A 225 -30.04 -20.78 -14.42
N GLY A 226 -29.96 -21.11 -13.13
CA GLY A 226 -29.59 -22.44 -12.63
C GLY A 226 -28.09 -22.64 -12.43
N THR A 227 -27.25 -21.65 -12.74
CA THR A 227 -25.80 -21.73 -12.48
C THR A 227 -25.52 -21.80 -10.98
N ILE A 228 -24.66 -22.74 -10.57
CA ILE A 228 -24.23 -22.91 -9.19
C ILE A 228 -22.76 -22.48 -9.04
N ILE A 229 -22.50 -21.59 -8.09
CA ILE A 229 -21.18 -21.02 -7.83
C ILE A 229 -20.76 -21.39 -6.41
N PRO A 230 -19.79 -22.30 -6.23
CA PRO A 230 -19.37 -22.73 -4.89
C PRO A 230 -18.63 -21.61 -4.16
N ALA A 231 -18.96 -21.41 -2.88
CA ALA A 231 -18.41 -20.36 -2.04
C ALA A 231 -18.46 -20.76 -0.56
N THR A 232 -17.38 -20.50 0.17
CA THR A 232 -17.33 -20.63 1.64
C THR A 232 -17.50 -19.30 2.34
N LEU A 233 -17.54 -18.21 1.57
CA LEU A 233 -17.79 -16.84 2.01
C LEU A 233 -18.65 -16.16 0.94
N VAL A 234 -19.74 -15.52 1.35
CA VAL A 234 -20.54 -14.64 0.50
C VAL A 234 -20.53 -13.25 1.12
N VAL A 235 -20.15 -12.22 0.35
CA VAL A 235 -20.20 -10.83 0.80
C VAL A 235 -21.30 -10.10 0.05
N MET A 236 -22.26 -9.54 0.77
CA MET A 236 -23.31 -8.70 0.20
C MET A 236 -22.89 -7.23 0.22
N ALA A 237 -22.66 -6.67 -0.97
CA ALA A 237 -22.27 -5.28 -1.18
C ALA A 237 -23.16 -4.60 -2.24
N VAL A 238 -24.49 -4.70 -2.06
CA VAL A 238 -25.51 -4.27 -3.03
C VAL A 238 -26.13 -2.89 -2.72
N GLY A 239 -25.48 -2.09 -1.89
CA GLY A 239 -25.93 -0.76 -1.49
C GLY A 239 -26.26 -0.64 0.00
N ILE A 240 -26.71 0.55 0.39
CA ILE A 240 -27.00 0.93 1.78
C ILE A 240 -28.39 1.55 1.89
N ARG A 241 -28.93 1.57 3.11
CA ARG A 241 -30.20 2.22 3.45
C ARG A 241 -30.01 3.15 4.66
N PRO A 242 -30.47 4.42 4.60
CA PRO A 242 -30.44 5.33 5.74
C PRO A 242 -31.02 4.72 7.02
N SER A 243 -30.35 4.90 8.15
CA SER A 243 -30.75 4.38 9.46
C SER A 243 -31.78 5.29 10.13
N THR A 244 -33.06 5.13 9.77
CA THR A 244 -34.14 6.07 10.17
C THR A 244 -35.08 5.58 11.26
N ALA A 245 -34.96 4.31 11.69
CA ALA A 245 -35.91 3.67 12.61
C ALA A 245 -36.13 4.47 13.90
N LEU A 246 -35.04 4.88 14.56
CA LEU A 246 -35.09 5.66 15.79
C LEU A 246 -35.81 7.01 15.62
N ALA A 247 -35.56 7.72 14.51
CA ALA A 247 -36.21 8.99 14.22
C ALA A 247 -37.71 8.82 13.94
N LYS A 248 -38.07 7.75 13.22
CA LYS A 248 -39.47 7.41 12.94
C LYS A 248 -40.24 7.07 14.21
N GLU A 249 -39.64 6.28 15.11
CA GLU A 249 -40.23 5.94 16.42
C GLU A 249 -40.35 7.18 17.31
N ALA A 250 -39.42 8.13 17.21
CA ALA A 250 -39.51 9.43 17.86
C ALA A 250 -40.52 10.40 17.20
N GLY A 251 -41.24 9.98 16.15
CA GLY A 251 -42.23 10.82 15.47
C GLY A 251 -41.63 11.99 14.68
N LEU A 252 -40.38 11.87 14.24
CA LEU A 252 -39.78 12.81 13.27
C LEU A 252 -40.22 12.47 11.85
N GLU A 253 -40.22 13.48 10.98
CA GLU A 253 -40.50 13.28 9.56
C GLU A 253 -39.41 12.43 8.88
N VAL A 254 -39.82 11.33 8.25
CA VAL A 254 -38.93 10.36 7.61
C VAL A 254 -39.53 9.95 6.26
N ASN A 255 -38.69 9.91 5.24
CA ASN A 255 -39.01 9.36 3.92
C ASN A 255 -38.00 8.26 3.55
N ARG A 256 -37.06 8.53 2.63
CA ARG A 256 -35.91 7.65 2.37
C ARG A 256 -34.87 7.78 3.47
N GLY A 257 -34.69 9.00 3.98
CA GLY A 257 -33.88 9.36 5.15
C GLY A 257 -34.69 10.16 6.19
N ILE A 258 -34.02 10.63 7.23
CA ILE A 258 -34.57 11.61 8.19
C ILE A 258 -34.65 12.94 7.46
N VAL A 259 -35.86 13.47 7.29
CA VAL A 259 -36.07 14.69 6.51
C VAL A 259 -35.49 15.88 7.27
N VAL A 260 -34.63 16.64 6.59
CA VAL A 260 -34.04 17.87 7.11
C VAL A 260 -34.14 19.02 6.11
N ASP A 261 -34.18 20.25 6.63
CA ASP A 261 -34.03 21.46 5.84
C ASP A 261 -32.58 21.67 5.35
N ASP A 262 -32.34 22.74 4.58
CA ASP A 262 -31.00 23.10 4.11
C ASP A 262 -30.05 23.55 5.24
N ARG A 263 -30.53 23.65 6.48
CA ARG A 263 -29.75 23.93 7.69
C ARG A 263 -29.56 22.67 8.55
N MET A 264 -29.88 21.50 8.02
CA MET A 264 -29.78 20.18 8.69
C MET A 264 -30.74 20.01 9.89
N ARG A 265 -31.79 20.82 10.01
CA ARG A 265 -32.80 20.73 11.07
C ARG A 265 -33.90 19.78 10.67
N THR A 266 -34.33 18.93 11.60
CA THR A 266 -35.46 18.02 11.39
C THR A 266 -36.80 18.74 11.58
N SER A 267 -37.92 18.00 11.53
CA SER A 267 -39.24 18.49 11.93
C SER A 267 -39.32 18.96 13.40
N ASP A 268 -38.33 18.64 14.23
CA ASP A 268 -38.15 19.19 15.57
C ASP A 268 -36.98 20.20 15.59
N PRO A 269 -37.21 21.47 15.96
CA PRO A 269 -36.17 22.50 15.97
C PRO A 269 -34.99 22.23 16.92
N ALA A 270 -35.18 21.38 17.95
CA ALA A 270 -34.10 21.00 18.86
C ALA A 270 -33.23 19.85 18.33
N ILE A 271 -33.63 19.23 17.20
CA ILE A 271 -33.01 18.03 16.66
C ILE A 271 -32.51 18.27 15.24
N MET A 272 -31.24 17.96 15.02
CA MET A 272 -30.59 17.98 13.71
C MET A 272 -30.26 16.56 13.26
N ALA A 273 -30.13 16.35 11.95
CA ALA A 273 -29.60 15.10 11.42
C ALA A 273 -28.58 15.37 10.32
N LEU A 274 -27.50 14.58 10.28
CA LEU A 274 -26.48 14.68 9.24
C LEU A 274 -25.87 13.33 8.89
N GLY A 275 -25.17 13.26 7.77
CA GLY A 275 -24.58 12.03 7.28
C GLY A 275 -25.57 11.23 6.43
N GLU A 276 -25.29 9.94 6.23
CA GLU A 276 -26.09 9.10 5.34
C GLU A 276 -27.52 8.83 5.84
N CYS A 277 -27.81 9.13 7.11
CA CYS A 277 -29.17 9.01 7.64
C CYS A 277 -30.07 10.18 7.21
N ALA A 278 -29.51 11.31 6.79
CA ALA A 278 -30.25 12.53 6.48
C ALA A 278 -30.74 12.56 5.03
N GLU A 279 -31.94 13.08 4.83
CA GLU A 279 -32.55 13.41 3.54
C GLU A 279 -32.76 14.92 3.46
N VAL A 280 -32.05 15.58 2.55
CA VAL A 280 -32.15 17.03 2.33
C VAL A 280 -32.67 17.27 0.92
N GLY A 281 -33.73 18.07 0.77
CA GLY A 281 -34.32 18.36 -0.54
C GLY A 281 -34.70 17.12 -1.36
N GLY A 282 -35.13 16.03 -0.71
CA GLY A 282 -35.46 14.75 -1.35
C GLY A 282 -34.28 13.86 -1.73
N HIS A 283 -33.04 14.25 -1.39
CA HIS A 283 -31.82 13.53 -1.73
C HIS A 283 -31.16 12.90 -0.50
N VAL A 284 -30.63 11.68 -0.68
CA VAL A 284 -29.79 10.97 0.29
C VAL A 284 -28.42 10.70 -0.31
N TYR A 285 -27.38 10.73 0.51
CA TYR A 285 -25.99 10.62 0.07
C TYR A 285 -25.28 9.41 0.68
N GLY A 286 -24.49 8.71 -0.14
CA GLY A 286 -23.59 7.62 0.27
C GLY A 286 -22.12 7.92 -0.01
N LEU A 287 -21.76 9.21 -0.09
CA LEU A 287 -20.41 9.69 -0.39
C LEU A 287 -20.00 10.70 0.67
N VAL A 288 -18.72 10.68 1.07
CA VAL A 288 -18.20 11.45 2.22
C VAL A 288 -18.27 12.96 2.03
N ALA A 289 -18.00 13.49 0.82
CA ALA A 289 -17.88 14.93 0.62
C ALA A 289 -19.19 15.69 0.92
N PRO A 290 -20.37 15.23 0.44
CA PRO A 290 -21.65 15.77 0.88
C PRO A 290 -21.84 15.73 2.41
N LEU A 291 -21.44 14.63 3.06
CA LEU A 291 -21.60 14.51 4.52
C LEU A 291 -20.71 15.49 5.30
N TYR A 292 -19.53 15.82 4.77
CA TYR A 292 -18.67 16.85 5.36
C TYR A 292 -19.22 18.26 5.16
N GLU A 293 -19.93 18.54 4.05
CA GLU A 293 -20.63 19.82 3.93
C GLU A 293 -21.82 19.90 4.88
N MET A 294 -22.60 18.81 5.03
CA MET A 294 -23.64 18.72 6.06
C MET A 294 -23.05 18.97 7.46
N ALA A 295 -21.87 18.43 7.74
CA ALA A 295 -21.17 18.65 9.00
C ALA A 295 -20.79 20.11 9.26
N ARG A 296 -20.34 20.85 8.22
CA ARG A 296 -20.05 22.29 8.32
C ARG A 296 -21.31 23.11 8.57
N VAL A 297 -22.39 22.81 7.85
CA VAL A 297 -23.69 23.48 8.01
C VAL A 297 -24.24 23.23 9.42
N ALA A 298 -24.22 21.98 9.88
CA ALA A 298 -24.69 21.62 11.21
C ALA A 298 -23.87 22.29 12.32
N ALA A 299 -22.54 22.33 12.19
CA ALA A 299 -21.67 23.00 13.14
C ALA A 299 -21.92 24.52 13.20
N ALA A 300 -22.08 25.19 12.05
CA ALA A 300 -22.40 26.61 11.99
C ALA A 300 -23.74 26.93 12.67
N GLY A 301 -24.76 26.10 12.42
CA GLY A 301 -26.08 26.24 13.04
C GLY A 301 -26.09 25.97 14.56
N LEU A 302 -25.18 25.13 15.07
CA LEU A 302 -25.01 24.89 16.50
C LEU A 302 -24.17 25.97 17.20
N ALA A 303 -23.23 26.58 16.48
CA ALA A 303 -22.39 27.67 16.99
C ALA A 303 -23.10 29.04 17.01
N ASP A 304 -24.35 29.13 16.56
CA ASP A 304 -25.08 30.38 16.31
C ASP A 304 -24.29 31.35 15.38
N GLY A 305 -23.54 30.78 14.43
CA GLY A 305 -22.65 31.48 13.49
C GLY A 305 -23.33 31.89 12.18
N GLU A 306 -22.57 31.91 11.08
CA GLU A 306 -23.08 32.27 9.74
C GLU A 306 -24.29 31.43 9.31
N ASP A 307 -25.23 32.05 8.57
CA ASP A 307 -26.40 31.38 7.96
C ASP A 307 -25.97 30.52 6.75
N ARG A 308 -25.20 29.47 7.03
CA ARG A 308 -24.73 28.52 6.02
C ARG A 308 -25.85 27.55 5.66
N ARG A 309 -26.01 27.30 4.36
CA ARG A 309 -27.02 26.39 3.81
C ARG A 309 -26.35 25.29 3.00
N PHE A 310 -26.87 24.08 3.10
CA PHE A 310 -26.44 22.94 2.30
C PHE A 310 -26.89 23.15 0.86
N VAL A 311 -25.94 23.01 -0.07
CA VAL A 311 -26.19 23.10 -1.51
C VAL A 311 -25.82 21.78 -2.15
N HIS A 312 -26.75 21.22 -2.92
CA HIS A 312 -26.52 20.02 -3.69
C HIS A 312 -25.37 20.24 -4.68
N SER A 313 -24.40 19.34 -4.68
CA SER A 313 -23.29 19.36 -5.63
C SER A 313 -22.90 17.95 -6.05
N ASP A 314 -22.49 17.83 -7.31
CA ASP A 314 -21.96 16.58 -7.82
C ASP A 314 -20.61 16.29 -7.20
N THR A 315 -20.46 15.07 -6.71
CA THR A 315 -19.23 14.62 -6.06
C THR A 315 -18.45 13.71 -7.01
N PRO A 316 -17.17 14.02 -7.28
CA PRO A 316 -16.31 13.12 -8.02
C PRO A 316 -16.24 11.74 -7.38
N THR A 317 -16.43 10.70 -8.18
CA THR A 317 -16.30 9.31 -7.71
C THR A 317 -15.00 8.70 -8.22
N LYS A 318 -14.32 7.97 -7.32
CA LYS A 318 -13.07 7.24 -7.57
C LYS A 318 -13.16 5.87 -6.92
N LEU A 319 -12.51 4.87 -7.52
CA LEU A 319 -12.40 3.52 -6.96
C LEU A 319 -11.08 3.35 -6.19
N LYS A 320 -11.13 2.73 -5.01
CA LYS A 320 -9.94 2.53 -4.15
C LYS A 320 -9.35 1.14 -4.33
N VAL A 321 -9.08 0.78 -5.58
CA VAL A 321 -8.43 -0.49 -5.94
C VAL A 321 -7.09 -0.15 -6.58
N THR A 322 -5.99 -0.42 -5.87
CA THR A 322 -4.63 0.00 -6.24
C THR A 322 -4.30 -0.35 -7.69
N GLY A 323 -4.04 0.65 -8.54
CA GLY A 323 -3.72 0.47 -9.97
C GLY A 323 -4.92 0.32 -10.91
N ILE A 324 -6.14 0.62 -10.45
CA ILE A 324 -7.29 0.91 -11.32
C ILE A 324 -7.64 2.38 -11.11
N ASP A 325 -7.29 3.20 -12.09
CA ASP A 325 -7.56 4.62 -12.07
C ASP A 325 -8.85 4.91 -12.83
N LEU A 326 -9.87 5.37 -12.11
CA LEU A 326 -11.12 5.86 -12.71
C LEU A 326 -11.58 7.14 -12.01
N TYR A 327 -12.28 7.97 -12.78
CA TYR A 327 -12.86 9.21 -12.32
C TYR A 327 -14.19 9.44 -13.01
N SER A 328 -15.24 9.71 -12.26
CA SER A 328 -16.50 10.16 -12.84
C SER A 328 -17.14 11.28 -12.07
N LEU A 329 -17.85 12.15 -12.79
CA LEU A 329 -18.46 13.36 -12.27
C LEU A 329 -19.64 13.77 -13.14
N GLY A 330 -20.68 14.31 -12.49
CA GLY A 330 -21.76 15.01 -13.17
C GLY A 330 -22.69 14.07 -13.94
N ASP A 331 -23.39 14.64 -14.90
CA ASP A 331 -24.38 13.94 -15.70
C ASP A 331 -23.79 13.52 -17.05
N PHE A 332 -23.75 12.21 -17.27
CA PHE A 332 -23.24 11.57 -18.48
C PHE A 332 -24.28 10.62 -19.10
N ALA A 333 -25.56 10.77 -18.74
CA ALA A 333 -26.66 10.09 -19.42
C ALA A 333 -26.81 10.60 -20.86
N ASP A 334 -27.46 9.80 -21.71
CA ASP A 334 -27.72 10.20 -23.09
C ASP A 334 -28.92 11.17 -23.15
N GLY A 335 -28.87 12.16 -24.05
CA GLY A 335 -29.90 13.17 -24.25
C GLY A 335 -29.76 13.86 -25.60
N GLU A 336 -30.87 14.31 -26.19
CA GLU A 336 -30.87 14.95 -27.52
C GLU A 336 -30.17 16.32 -27.54
N ASP A 337 -30.07 16.96 -26.37
CA ASP A 337 -29.44 18.26 -26.12
C ASP A 337 -27.97 18.16 -25.71
N ARG A 338 -27.37 16.97 -25.83
CA ARG A 338 -26.02 16.67 -25.34
C ARG A 338 -25.06 16.42 -26.49
N GLU A 339 -23.87 16.99 -26.34
CA GLU A 339 -22.73 16.72 -27.22
C GLU A 339 -21.65 15.99 -26.43
N GLU A 340 -20.82 15.18 -27.10
CA GLU A 340 -19.75 14.46 -26.42
C GLU A 340 -18.43 14.53 -27.17
N ILE A 341 -17.35 14.59 -26.40
CA ILE A 341 -15.98 14.45 -26.90
C ILE A 341 -15.39 13.20 -26.26
N ILE A 342 -14.99 12.23 -27.11
CA ILE A 342 -14.48 10.94 -26.69
C ILE A 342 -13.06 10.72 -27.21
N LEU A 343 -12.16 10.33 -26.30
CA LEU A 343 -10.85 9.77 -26.62
C LEU A 343 -10.79 8.33 -26.10
N ARG A 344 -10.39 7.40 -26.98
CA ARG A 344 -10.25 5.98 -26.64
C ARG A 344 -8.96 5.41 -27.21
N ASP A 345 -8.05 5.00 -26.32
CA ASP A 345 -6.91 4.14 -26.64
C ASP A 345 -7.09 2.80 -25.91
N ALA A 346 -7.64 1.82 -26.62
CA ALA A 346 -7.93 0.50 -26.06
C ALA A 346 -6.66 -0.28 -25.70
N SER A 347 -5.53 -0.01 -26.37
CA SER A 347 -4.27 -0.73 -26.14
C SER A 347 -3.55 -0.24 -24.88
N ALA A 348 -3.63 1.07 -24.61
CA ALA A 348 -3.13 1.69 -23.39
C ALA A 348 -4.13 1.59 -22.22
N GLY A 349 -5.38 1.17 -22.49
CA GLY A 349 -6.44 1.13 -21.48
C GLY A 349 -6.94 2.52 -21.08
N ILE A 350 -6.88 3.50 -21.99
CA ILE A 350 -7.28 4.89 -21.74
C ILE A 350 -8.63 5.16 -22.36
N TYR A 351 -9.53 5.76 -21.56
CA TYR A 351 -10.82 6.25 -22.02
C TYR A 351 -11.13 7.59 -21.35
N LYS A 352 -11.49 8.59 -22.15
CA LYS A 352 -11.95 9.90 -21.68
C LYS A 352 -13.23 10.25 -22.43
N ARG A 353 -14.31 10.55 -21.71
CA ARG A 353 -15.57 11.07 -22.23
C ARG A 353 -15.92 12.33 -21.48
N VAL A 354 -16.11 13.42 -22.21
CA VAL A 354 -16.60 14.70 -21.68
C VAL A 354 -17.95 14.97 -22.33
N VAL A 355 -18.99 15.14 -21.51
CA VAL A 355 -20.36 15.41 -21.95
C VAL A 355 -20.64 16.89 -21.78
N LEU A 356 -21.19 17.49 -22.82
CA LEU A 356 -21.39 18.91 -22.99
C LEU A 356 -22.87 19.23 -23.21
N GLN A 357 -23.28 20.40 -22.73
CA GLN A 357 -24.54 21.06 -23.07
C GLN A 357 -24.29 22.55 -23.20
N ASP A 358 -24.71 23.16 -24.31
CA ASP A 358 -24.48 24.59 -24.61
C ASP A 358 -23.01 25.02 -24.46
N ASN A 359 -22.07 24.23 -25.00
CA ASN A 359 -20.62 24.43 -24.84
C ASN A 359 -20.14 24.50 -23.38
N ARG A 360 -20.81 23.81 -22.44
CA ARG A 360 -20.38 23.68 -21.05
C ARG A 360 -20.31 22.22 -20.64
N ILE A 361 -19.32 21.88 -19.82
CA ILE A 361 -19.17 20.51 -19.29
C ILE A 361 -20.28 20.23 -18.28
N ILE A 362 -21.08 19.19 -18.53
CA ILE A 362 -22.08 18.69 -17.59
C ILE A 362 -21.69 17.34 -16.97
N GLY A 363 -20.81 16.58 -17.64
CA GLY A 363 -20.36 15.28 -17.16
C GLY A 363 -18.98 14.89 -17.66
N THR A 364 -18.33 13.99 -16.93
CA THR A 364 -16.99 13.48 -17.26
C THR A 364 -16.83 12.05 -16.79
N VAL A 365 -16.31 11.18 -17.65
CA VAL A 365 -15.93 9.80 -17.33
C VAL A 365 -14.51 9.56 -17.84
N LEU A 366 -13.58 9.25 -16.94
CA LEU A 366 -12.18 8.95 -17.25
C LEU A 366 -11.80 7.58 -16.70
N PHE A 367 -11.02 6.83 -17.47
CA PHE A 367 -10.44 5.55 -17.10
C PHE A 367 -8.99 5.45 -17.59
N GLY A 368 -8.09 4.93 -16.75
CA GLY A 368 -6.65 4.90 -16.99
C GLY A 368 -6.00 6.26 -16.70
N GLU A 369 -6.19 7.24 -17.59
CA GLU A 369 -5.69 8.60 -17.39
C GLU A 369 -6.73 9.51 -16.74
N THR A 370 -6.61 9.73 -15.43
CA THR A 370 -7.61 10.48 -14.65
C THR A 370 -7.10 11.82 -14.11
N ALA A 371 -5.87 12.21 -14.44
CA ALA A 371 -5.20 13.40 -13.90
C ALA A 371 -5.99 14.71 -14.14
N ASP A 372 -6.61 14.84 -15.32
CA ASP A 372 -7.39 16.02 -15.71
C ASP A 372 -8.78 16.11 -15.04
N GLY A 373 -9.21 15.09 -14.29
CA GLY A 373 -10.57 15.03 -13.73
C GLY A 373 -10.91 16.22 -12.82
N ALA A 374 -9.95 16.71 -12.04
CA ALA A 374 -10.14 17.89 -11.18
C ALA A 374 -10.32 19.17 -12.00
N TRP A 375 -9.61 19.30 -13.12
CA TRP A 375 -9.74 20.46 -14.01
C TRP A 375 -11.10 20.48 -14.71
N PHE A 376 -11.58 19.33 -15.21
CA PHE A 376 -12.93 19.23 -15.76
C PHE A 376 -14.02 19.55 -14.72
N ASN A 377 -13.81 19.17 -13.45
CA ASN A 377 -14.72 19.56 -12.36
C ASN A 377 -14.77 21.07 -12.14
N ASP A 378 -13.61 21.73 -12.17
CA ASP A 378 -13.52 23.18 -12.00
C ASP A 378 -14.26 23.91 -13.14
N LEU A 379 -14.03 23.52 -14.40
CA LEU A 379 -14.75 24.08 -15.56
C LEU A 379 -16.27 23.89 -15.44
N LYS A 380 -16.70 22.69 -15.00
CA LYS A 380 -18.12 22.41 -14.74
C LYS A 380 -18.69 23.30 -13.63
N LYS A 381 -18.02 23.40 -12.49
CA LYS A 381 -18.46 24.24 -11.36
C LYS A 381 -18.58 25.72 -11.76
N LYS A 382 -17.68 26.20 -12.61
CA LYS A 382 -17.69 27.58 -13.13
C LYS A 382 -18.64 27.80 -14.32
N ALA A 383 -19.28 26.73 -14.83
CA ALA A 383 -20.10 26.79 -16.04
C ALA A 383 -19.36 27.46 -17.22
N THR A 384 -18.06 27.19 -17.35
CA THR A 384 -17.19 27.81 -18.35
C THR A 384 -17.59 27.39 -19.76
N ASP A 385 -17.72 28.37 -20.66
CA ASP A 385 -17.87 28.13 -22.09
C ASP A 385 -16.55 27.61 -22.67
N ILE A 386 -16.58 26.41 -23.24
CA ILE A 386 -15.39 25.73 -23.76
C ILE A 386 -15.16 25.97 -25.26
N SER A 387 -15.93 26.85 -25.91
CA SER A 387 -15.91 27.03 -27.38
C SER A 387 -14.51 27.27 -27.95
N GLU A 388 -13.68 28.11 -27.31
CA GLU A 388 -12.33 28.44 -27.78
C GLU A 388 -11.33 27.28 -27.65
N MET A 389 -11.64 26.32 -26.79
CA MET A 389 -10.72 25.29 -26.30
C MET A 389 -11.22 23.88 -26.68
N ARG A 390 -12.34 23.80 -27.40
CA ARG A 390 -13.11 22.58 -27.67
C ARG A 390 -12.30 21.51 -28.38
N ASP A 391 -11.52 21.88 -29.39
CA ASP A 391 -10.74 20.94 -30.22
C ASP A 391 -9.60 20.25 -29.46
N THR A 392 -9.09 20.89 -28.41
CA THR A 392 -7.99 20.36 -27.59
C THR A 392 -8.42 19.94 -26.19
N LEU A 393 -9.66 20.20 -25.79
CA LEU A 393 -10.22 19.97 -24.44
C LEU A 393 -9.92 18.56 -23.93
N ILE A 394 -10.08 17.55 -24.79
CA ILE A 394 -9.96 16.13 -24.40
C ILE A 394 -8.52 15.71 -24.06
N PHE A 395 -7.52 16.45 -24.52
CA PHE A 395 -6.11 16.20 -24.22
C PHE A 395 -5.69 16.80 -22.87
N GLY A 396 -6.59 17.52 -22.20
CA GLY A 396 -6.39 18.02 -20.84
C GLY A 396 -5.88 19.46 -20.78
N GLN A 397 -5.61 19.92 -19.55
CA GLN A 397 -5.28 21.31 -19.25
C GLN A 397 -4.00 21.78 -19.97
N ALA A 398 -3.04 20.87 -20.15
CA ALA A 398 -1.74 21.18 -20.74
C ALA A 398 -1.81 21.63 -22.23
N PHE A 399 -2.94 21.40 -22.91
CA PHE A 399 -3.11 21.65 -24.34
C PHE A 399 -3.91 22.92 -24.67
N GLN A 400 -4.27 23.74 -23.67
CA GLN A 400 -5.14 24.91 -23.85
C GLN A 400 -4.41 26.22 -24.20
N GLY A 401 -3.16 26.15 -24.69
CA GLY A 401 -2.51 27.32 -25.30
C GLY A 401 -2.37 28.54 -24.39
N GLY A 402 -1.69 28.39 -23.26
CA GLY A 402 -1.04 29.48 -22.53
C GLY A 402 0.44 29.13 -22.36
N ALA A 403 1.33 30.10 -22.10
CA ALA A 403 2.67 29.79 -21.59
C ALA A 403 2.47 28.71 -20.52
N SER A 404 3.16 27.56 -20.63
CA SER A 404 3.00 26.45 -19.70
C SER A 404 2.93 27.05 -18.31
N SER A 405 1.72 27.19 -17.76
CA SER A 405 1.57 27.89 -16.49
C SER A 405 2.37 27.01 -15.58
N ASP A 406 3.45 27.53 -15.01
CA ASP A 406 4.27 26.79 -14.07
C ASP A 406 3.29 25.99 -13.20
N PRO A 407 3.38 24.64 -13.15
CA PRO A 407 2.42 23.84 -12.39
C PRO A 407 2.24 24.39 -10.95
N LEU A 408 3.27 25.07 -10.44
CA LEU A 408 3.21 25.84 -9.20
C LEU A 408 2.38 27.13 -9.30
N ALA A 409 2.49 27.91 -10.36
CA ALA A 409 1.67 29.11 -10.57
C ALA A 409 0.17 28.79 -10.66
N ALA A 410 -0.20 27.68 -11.31
CA ALA A 410 -1.59 27.22 -11.38
C ALA A 410 -2.15 26.86 -9.98
N VAL A 411 -1.36 26.15 -9.17
CA VAL A 411 -1.74 25.82 -7.78
C VAL A 411 -1.70 27.04 -6.86
N ALA A 412 -0.79 27.99 -7.09
CA ALA A 412 -0.73 29.25 -6.35
C ALA A 412 -1.99 30.09 -6.56
N ALA A 413 -2.53 30.09 -7.78
CA ALA A 413 -3.72 30.85 -8.17
C ALA A 413 -5.05 30.27 -7.64
N LEU A 414 -5.06 29.05 -7.09
CA LEU A 414 -6.24 28.47 -6.46
C LEU A 414 -6.67 29.31 -5.25
N ALA A 415 -7.99 29.49 -5.04
CA ALA A 415 -8.51 30.12 -3.84
C ALA A 415 -8.26 29.24 -2.59
N ASP A 416 -8.24 29.83 -1.39
CA ASP A 416 -7.95 29.08 -0.15
C ASP A 416 -9.03 28.05 0.20
N ASP A 417 -10.27 28.25 -0.24
CA ASP A 417 -11.37 27.30 -0.13
C ASP A 417 -11.37 26.23 -1.23
N ALA A 418 -10.48 26.34 -2.23
CA ALA A 418 -10.39 25.36 -3.31
C ALA A 418 -10.03 23.98 -2.78
N GLU A 419 -10.82 22.97 -3.16
CA GLU A 419 -10.65 21.60 -2.73
C GLU A 419 -9.40 20.97 -3.37
N ILE A 420 -8.48 20.46 -2.54
CA ILE A 420 -7.25 19.78 -2.98
C ILE A 420 -7.39 18.27 -2.81
N CYS A 421 -7.93 17.83 -1.68
CA CYS A 421 -8.15 16.42 -1.38
C CYS A 421 -9.64 16.11 -1.28
N GLY A 422 -10.24 15.67 -2.40
CA GLY A 422 -11.68 15.37 -2.43
C GLY A 422 -12.13 14.20 -1.54
N CYS A 423 -11.27 13.20 -1.31
CA CYS A 423 -11.63 12.08 -0.43
C CYS A 423 -11.66 12.46 1.06
N ASN A 424 -10.93 13.49 1.47
CA ASN A 424 -10.91 13.99 2.85
C ASN A 424 -11.54 15.38 3.01
N GLY A 425 -12.03 15.99 1.93
CA GLY A 425 -12.60 17.34 1.91
C GLY A 425 -11.63 18.42 2.37
N VAL A 426 -10.34 18.29 2.05
CA VAL A 426 -9.30 19.23 2.50
C VAL A 426 -9.04 20.28 1.42
N CYS A 427 -9.19 21.56 1.77
CA CYS A 427 -8.92 22.70 0.90
C CYS A 427 -7.47 23.19 0.98
N LYS A 428 -7.08 24.04 0.03
CA LYS A 428 -5.77 24.70 -0.05
C LYS A 428 -5.39 25.38 1.26
N GLY A 429 -6.26 26.24 1.78
CA GLY A 429 -6.03 27.05 2.98
C GLY A 429 -5.77 26.19 4.23
N LYS A 430 -6.43 25.03 4.34
CA LYS A 430 -6.18 24.09 5.45
C LYS A 430 -4.80 23.45 5.36
N ILE A 431 -4.31 23.16 4.14
CA ILE A 431 -2.97 22.60 3.90
C ILE A 431 -1.91 23.67 4.15
N THR A 432 -2.01 24.82 3.48
CA THR A 432 -1.06 25.93 3.60
C THR A 432 -1.03 26.47 5.04
N GLY A 433 -2.18 26.64 5.67
CA GLY A 433 -2.30 27.03 7.07
C GLY A 433 -1.65 26.03 8.02
N ALA A 434 -1.87 24.72 7.82
CA ALA A 434 -1.21 23.70 8.63
C ALA A 434 0.31 23.70 8.46
N ILE A 435 0.80 23.85 7.22
CA ILE A 435 2.24 23.98 6.91
C ILE A 435 2.84 25.15 7.70
N THR A 436 2.22 26.33 7.65
CA THR A 436 2.72 27.54 8.30
C THR A 436 2.62 27.47 9.83
N VAL A 437 1.44 27.12 10.37
CA VAL A 437 1.19 27.14 11.83
C VAL A 437 1.97 26.05 12.56
N LYS A 438 2.17 24.88 11.93
CA LYS A 438 2.83 23.72 12.55
C LYS A 438 4.26 23.50 12.06
N GLY A 439 4.76 24.34 11.15
CA GLY A 439 6.11 24.20 10.59
C GLY A 439 6.33 22.88 9.85
N LEU A 440 5.33 22.39 9.11
CA LEU A 440 5.40 21.10 8.42
C LEU A 440 6.31 21.22 7.21
N THR A 441 7.28 20.31 7.06
CA THR A 441 8.27 20.39 5.97
C THR A 441 8.21 19.22 5.00
N GLY A 442 7.49 18.15 5.34
CA GLY A 442 7.36 16.96 4.50
C GLY A 442 5.91 16.59 4.15
N LEU A 443 5.77 15.81 3.07
CA LEU A 443 4.49 15.24 2.64
C LEU A 443 3.84 14.37 3.73
N ASP A 444 4.64 13.57 4.44
CA ASP A 444 4.14 12.70 5.51
C ASP A 444 3.64 13.50 6.72
N ASP A 445 4.23 14.66 7.01
CA ASP A 445 3.75 15.57 8.05
C ASP A 445 2.39 16.17 7.66
N VAL A 446 2.24 16.60 6.40
CA VAL A 446 0.97 17.09 5.88
C VAL A 446 -0.10 15.99 5.91
N ARG A 447 0.24 14.75 5.54
CA ARG A 447 -0.66 13.59 5.68
C ARG A 447 -1.07 13.36 7.13
N GLY A 448 -0.12 13.41 8.06
CA GLY A 448 -0.37 13.22 9.49
C GLY A 448 -1.30 14.27 10.09
N HIS A 449 -1.16 15.54 9.67
CA HIS A 449 -1.88 16.66 10.29
C HIS A 449 -3.14 17.13 9.56
N THR A 450 -3.23 16.92 8.25
CA THR A 450 -4.37 17.37 7.43
C THR A 450 -5.19 16.23 6.87
N LYS A 451 -4.62 15.01 6.84
CA LYS A 451 -5.13 13.82 6.13
C LYS A 451 -5.17 13.97 4.60
N ALA A 452 -4.74 15.11 4.03
CA ALA A 452 -4.57 15.21 2.58
C ALA A 452 -3.54 14.18 2.09
N SER A 453 -3.77 13.56 0.92
CA SER A 453 -2.95 12.49 0.34
C SER A 453 -2.94 11.15 1.11
N ALA A 454 -3.56 11.05 2.29
CA ALA A 454 -3.47 9.86 3.15
C ALA A 454 -4.43 8.70 2.76
N SER A 455 -5.50 8.97 2.00
CA SER A 455 -6.53 7.95 1.70
C SER A 455 -6.38 7.34 0.29
N CYS A 456 -6.69 8.07 -0.78
CA CYS A 456 -6.58 7.55 -2.16
C CYS A 456 -5.30 7.98 -2.89
N GLY A 457 -4.48 8.85 -2.30
CA GLY A 457 -3.21 9.30 -2.88
C GLY A 457 -3.29 10.21 -4.12
N SER A 458 -4.45 10.37 -4.77
CA SER A 458 -4.54 11.10 -6.05
C SER A 458 -4.15 12.59 -5.99
N CYS A 459 -4.27 13.22 -4.81
CA CYS A 459 -3.91 14.63 -4.62
C CYS A 459 -2.44 14.82 -4.19
N THR A 460 -1.63 13.76 -4.17
CA THR A 460 -0.23 13.83 -3.67
C THR A 460 0.59 14.90 -4.39
N GLY A 461 0.54 14.94 -5.73
CA GLY A 461 1.28 15.94 -6.50
C GLY A 461 0.87 17.38 -6.18
N LEU A 462 -0.44 17.63 -5.99
CA LEU A 462 -0.94 18.96 -5.58
C LEU A 462 -0.49 19.33 -4.16
N VAL A 463 -0.45 18.38 -3.24
CA VAL A 463 0.05 18.61 -1.87
C VAL A 463 1.55 18.92 -1.88
N GLU A 464 2.34 18.20 -2.68
CA GLU A 464 3.77 18.48 -2.86
C GLU A 464 4.00 19.86 -3.50
N GLN A 465 3.16 20.27 -4.46
CA GLN A 465 3.19 21.61 -5.04
C GLN A 465 2.83 22.70 -4.02
N LEU A 466 1.83 22.46 -3.15
CA LEU A 466 1.48 23.39 -2.07
C LEU A 466 2.56 23.49 -1.00
N LEU A 467 3.22 22.38 -0.67
CA LEU A 467 4.41 22.39 0.18
C LEU A 467 5.50 23.26 -0.44
N LYS A 468 5.76 23.10 -1.74
CA LYS A 468 6.72 23.93 -2.48
C LYS A 468 6.37 25.42 -2.47
N LEU A 469 5.11 25.75 -2.67
CA LEU A 469 4.63 27.14 -2.69
C LEU A 469 4.67 27.79 -1.31
N THR A 470 4.24 27.07 -0.29
CA THR A 470 4.09 27.62 1.07
C THR A 470 5.44 27.79 1.76
N LEU A 471 6.36 26.86 1.54
CA LEU A 471 7.68 26.89 2.18
C LEU A 471 8.75 27.61 1.33
N GLY A 472 8.51 27.84 0.02
CA GLY A 472 9.46 28.55 -0.85
C GLY A 472 10.83 27.87 -0.88
N GLU A 473 11.91 28.62 -0.63
CA GLU A 473 13.27 28.04 -0.52
C GLU A 473 13.47 27.10 0.68
N ALA A 474 12.59 27.17 1.69
CA ALA A 474 12.56 26.20 2.79
C ALA A 474 11.90 24.87 2.38
N TYR A 475 11.16 24.84 1.26
CA TYR A 475 10.79 23.56 0.63
C TYR A 475 12.02 22.98 -0.02
N ASN A 476 12.67 22.08 0.71
CA ASN A 476 13.72 21.29 0.14
C ASN A 476 13.14 19.92 -0.23
N PRO A 477 12.73 19.66 -1.48
CA PRO A 477 12.40 18.30 -1.92
C PRO A 477 13.64 17.39 -1.92
N ALA A 478 14.83 17.98 -1.85
CA ALA A 478 16.10 17.33 -1.54
C ALA A 478 16.44 17.41 -0.03
N ALA A 479 15.49 17.79 0.84
CA ALA A 479 15.63 17.66 2.28
C ALA A 479 15.94 16.20 2.53
N VAL A 480 16.98 15.99 3.32
CA VAL A 480 17.47 14.67 3.62
C VAL A 480 16.30 13.85 4.18
N GLN A 481 15.76 12.95 3.34
CA GLN A 481 14.66 12.08 3.74
C GLN A 481 15.15 11.25 4.92
N PRO A 482 14.56 11.40 6.11
CA PRO A 482 15.01 10.68 7.27
C PRO A 482 14.92 9.18 6.99
N MET A 483 15.91 8.42 7.46
CA MET A 483 15.92 6.96 7.28
C MET A 483 14.64 6.31 7.82
N CYS A 484 14.11 6.85 8.92
CA CYS A 484 12.84 6.48 9.54
C CYS A 484 12.46 7.53 10.60
N GLY A 485 11.30 7.39 11.24
CA GLY A 485 10.85 8.31 12.31
C GLY A 485 11.73 8.34 13.56
N CYS A 486 12.70 7.42 13.72
CA CYS A 486 13.61 7.39 14.87
C CYS A 486 14.75 8.41 14.78
N THR A 487 14.96 9.08 13.64
CA THR A 487 16.04 10.06 13.44
C THR A 487 15.56 11.16 12.49
N SER A 488 16.20 12.33 12.52
CA SER A 488 16.06 13.36 11.47
C SER A 488 17.06 13.15 10.32
N LEU A 489 18.04 12.26 10.49
CA LEU A 489 19.11 12.04 9.52
C LEU A 489 18.69 11.02 8.45
N GLY A 490 19.11 11.28 7.22
CA GLY A 490 18.96 10.34 6.12
C GLY A 490 20.11 9.35 6.03
N HIS A 491 19.96 8.39 5.13
CA HIS A 491 20.93 7.31 4.96
C HIS A 491 22.36 7.82 4.68
N ASP A 492 22.51 8.88 3.89
CA ASP A 492 23.82 9.36 3.44
C ASP A 492 24.56 10.08 4.59
N ASP A 493 23.85 10.89 5.40
CA ASP A 493 24.41 11.52 6.58
C ASP A 493 24.81 10.52 7.65
N VAL A 494 23.96 9.52 7.92
CA VAL A 494 24.26 8.47 8.89
C VAL A 494 25.53 7.72 8.49
N ARG A 495 25.66 7.30 7.21
CA ARG A 495 26.89 6.64 6.72
C ARG A 495 28.12 7.53 6.88
N ARG A 496 28.01 8.81 6.52
CA ARG A 496 29.11 9.78 6.63
C ARG A 496 29.53 9.96 8.08
N LEU A 497 28.58 10.13 8.99
CA LEU A 497 28.82 10.39 10.41
C LEU A 497 29.35 9.16 11.15
N ILE A 498 28.93 7.95 10.79
CA ILE A 498 29.52 6.69 11.28
C ILE A 498 31.03 6.69 11.07
N LYS A 499 31.50 7.02 9.86
CA LYS A 499 32.93 7.10 9.55
C LYS A 499 33.60 8.29 10.23
N ALA A 500 33.03 9.48 10.08
CA ALA A 500 33.64 10.73 10.55
C ALA A 500 33.83 10.76 12.07
N LYS A 501 32.90 10.17 12.83
CA LYS A 501 32.97 10.08 14.30
C LYS A 501 33.53 8.76 14.81
N GLY A 502 33.94 7.84 13.93
CA GLY A 502 34.52 6.55 14.33
C GLY A 502 33.57 5.64 15.11
N LEU A 503 32.26 5.67 14.80
CA LEU A 503 31.22 4.97 15.54
C LEU A 503 31.15 3.50 15.13
N LYS A 504 31.36 2.59 16.09
CA LYS A 504 31.58 1.15 15.81
C LYS A 504 30.51 0.23 16.37
N THR A 505 29.45 0.73 16.99
CA THR A 505 28.33 -0.10 17.49
C THR A 505 26.99 0.60 17.24
N ILE A 506 25.90 -0.16 17.08
CA ILE A 506 24.55 0.42 16.92
C ILE A 506 24.19 1.35 18.09
N PRO A 507 24.42 0.98 19.38
CA PRO A 507 24.15 1.89 20.49
C PRO A 507 24.96 3.18 20.42
N ALA A 508 26.25 3.12 20.06
CA ALA A 508 27.08 4.33 19.92
C ALA A 508 26.56 5.24 18.80
N VAL A 509 26.12 4.66 17.67
CA VAL A 509 25.49 5.44 16.60
C VAL A 509 24.20 6.09 17.06
N MET A 510 23.32 5.34 17.72
CA MET A 510 22.04 5.87 18.19
C MET A 510 22.23 6.96 19.25
N GLN A 511 23.16 6.77 20.19
CA GLN A 511 23.44 7.76 21.23
C GLN A 511 24.06 9.03 20.66
N GLU A 512 25.13 8.90 19.87
CA GLU A 512 25.89 10.03 19.35
C GLU A 512 25.12 10.83 18.29
N LEU A 513 24.25 10.15 17.52
CA LEU A 513 23.42 10.78 16.48
C LEU A 513 21.99 11.06 16.95
N GLU A 514 21.77 11.07 18.27
CA GLU A 514 20.53 11.52 18.92
C GLU A 514 19.26 10.80 18.39
N TRP A 515 19.33 9.47 18.29
CA TRP A 515 18.16 8.67 17.94
C TRP A 515 17.04 8.87 18.96
N LYS A 516 15.83 9.14 18.46
CA LYS A 516 14.63 9.39 19.28
C LYS A 516 14.13 8.16 20.03
N THR A 517 14.65 6.98 19.73
CA THR A 517 14.24 5.70 20.31
C THR A 517 15.48 4.91 20.71
N SER A 518 15.48 4.33 21.90
CA SER A 518 16.63 3.61 22.47
C SER A 518 16.96 2.28 21.75
N CYS A 519 16.00 1.66 21.07
CA CYS A 519 16.19 0.38 20.38
C CYS A 519 16.15 0.48 18.85
N GLY A 520 15.83 1.65 18.30
CA GLY A 520 15.49 1.82 16.89
C GLY A 520 14.21 1.08 16.48
N CYS A 521 13.97 0.99 15.17
CA CYS A 521 12.84 0.27 14.58
C CYS A 521 13.30 -0.71 13.50
N ALA A 522 12.35 -1.47 12.94
CA ALA A 522 12.60 -2.44 11.86
C ALA A 522 13.16 -1.83 10.56
N LYS A 523 13.14 -0.50 10.40
CA LYS A 523 13.77 0.21 9.26
C LYS A 523 15.23 0.55 9.53
N CYS A 524 15.53 1.19 10.66
CA CYS A 524 16.89 1.67 10.92
C CYS A 524 17.83 0.61 11.47
N ARG A 525 17.37 -0.33 12.32
CA ARG A 525 18.27 -1.35 12.90
C ARG A 525 19.01 -2.16 11.82
N PRO A 526 18.32 -2.73 10.81
CA PRO A 526 19.01 -3.47 9.75
C PRO A 526 19.96 -2.58 8.93
N ALA A 527 19.59 -1.32 8.68
CA ALA A 527 20.42 -0.38 7.95
C ALA A 527 21.71 -0.02 8.70
N LEU A 528 21.59 0.29 9.99
CA LEU A 528 22.74 0.56 10.87
C LEU A 528 23.66 -0.66 10.97
N ASN A 529 23.08 -1.85 11.14
CA ASN A 529 23.83 -3.10 11.16
C ASN A 529 24.65 -3.27 9.88
N TYR A 530 24.01 -3.12 8.71
CA TYR A 530 24.69 -3.23 7.42
C TYR A 530 25.80 -2.17 7.25
N TYR A 531 25.56 -0.92 7.62
CA TYR A 531 26.56 0.16 7.50
C TYR A 531 27.79 -0.11 8.36
N LEU A 532 27.60 -0.58 9.59
CA LEU A 532 28.70 -0.95 10.47
C LEU A 532 29.46 -2.18 9.96
N VAL A 533 28.76 -3.23 9.46
CA VAL A 533 29.41 -4.39 8.80
C VAL A 533 30.24 -3.96 7.58
N CYS A 534 29.74 -3.00 6.81
CA CYS A 534 30.41 -2.53 5.61
C CYS A 534 31.64 -1.67 5.93
N ASP A 535 31.53 -0.77 6.90
CA ASP A 535 32.55 0.25 7.18
C ASP A 535 33.59 -0.21 8.22
N TRP A 536 33.24 -1.17 9.09
CA TRP A 536 34.11 -1.72 10.15
C TRP A 536 34.14 -3.26 10.16
N PRO A 537 34.46 -3.94 9.05
CA PRO A 537 34.34 -5.40 8.92
C PRO A 537 35.22 -6.21 9.88
N ASP A 538 36.29 -5.62 10.43
CA ASP A 538 37.21 -6.24 11.39
C ASP A 538 36.91 -5.91 12.86
N GLN A 539 36.04 -4.92 13.11
CA GLN A 539 35.83 -4.32 14.43
C GLN A 539 34.38 -4.36 14.90
N TYR A 540 33.41 -4.46 13.98
CA TYR A 540 32.01 -4.59 14.30
C TYR A 540 31.56 -6.04 14.25
N ALA A 541 30.96 -6.52 15.35
CA ALA A 541 30.29 -7.81 15.37
C ALA A 541 28.88 -7.68 14.78
N ASP A 542 28.61 -8.43 13.70
CA ASP A 542 27.32 -8.45 13.02
C ASP A 542 26.17 -8.80 13.99
N ASP A 543 25.21 -7.90 14.14
CA ASP A 543 24.04 -8.10 14.97
C ASP A 543 22.95 -8.85 14.19
N TYR A 544 22.95 -10.17 14.35
CA TYR A 544 21.98 -11.06 13.72
C TYR A 544 20.52 -10.79 14.12
N GLN A 545 20.24 -10.15 15.26
CA GLN A 545 18.88 -9.77 15.64
C GLN A 545 18.37 -8.60 14.79
N SER A 546 19.28 -7.75 14.31
CA SER A 546 18.97 -6.66 13.38
C SER A 546 18.77 -7.14 11.94
N ARG A 547 18.96 -8.44 11.64
CA ARG A 547 18.72 -9.00 10.30
C ARG A 547 17.29 -9.54 10.18
N PHE A 548 16.75 -9.52 8.95
CA PHE A 548 15.48 -10.18 8.67
C PHE A 548 15.57 -11.67 8.97
N ILE A 549 14.44 -12.30 9.30
CA ILE A 549 14.39 -13.72 9.69
C ILE A 549 15.13 -14.63 8.71
N ASN A 550 14.95 -14.41 7.40
CA ASN A 550 15.58 -15.22 6.35
C ASN A 550 17.11 -15.16 6.34
N GLU A 551 17.66 -14.05 6.83
CA GLU A 551 19.10 -13.81 6.94
C GLU A 551 19.62 -14.29 8.30
N ARG A 552 18.79 -14.18 9.34
CA ARG A 552 19.10 -14.64 10.70
C ARG A 552 19.23 -16.16 10.79
N VAL A 553 18.30 -16.87 10.15
CA VAL A 553 18.24 -18.34 10.19
C VAL A 553 18.77 -19.01 8.92
N HIS A 554 19.34 -18.23 7.98
CA HIS A 554 19.95 -18.75 6.74
C HIS A 554 19.07 -19.70 5.91
N ALA A 555 17.74 -19.54 6.02
CA ALA A 555 16.70 -20.27 5.30
C ALA A 555 15.49 -19.34 5.11
N ASN A 556 14.69 -19.55 4.07
CA ASN A 556 13.59 -18.64 3.75
C ASN A 556 12.26 -19.10 4.34
N ILE A 557 11.64 -18.27 5.19
CA ILE A 557 10.31 -18.56 5.73
C ILE A 557 9.26 -18.57 4.62
N GLN A 558 8.36 -19.56 4.68
CA GLN A 558 7.27 -19.80 3.74
C GLN A 558 5.93 -19.40 4.36
N LYS A 559 4.87 -19.39 3.55
CA LYS A 559 3.54 -18.92 3.95
C LYS A 559 2.90 -19.73 5.08
N ASP A 560 3.31 -20.97 5.26
CA ASP A 560 2.85 -21.92 6.28
C ASP A 560 3.77 -21.94 7.52
N GLY A 561 4.77 -21.05 7.58
CA GLY A 561 5.74 -21.00 8.66
C GLY A 561 6.91 -21.98 8.53
N THR A 562 6.90 -22.87 7.51
CA THR A 562 8.06 -23.72 7.18
C THR A 562 9.16 -22.90 6.49
N TYR A 563 10.28 -23.54 6.17
CA TYR A 563 11.44 -22.91 5.58
C TYR A 563 11.83 -23.58 4.26
N SER A 564 12.54 -22.82 3.42
CA SER A 564 13.25 -23.38 2.26
C SER A 564 14.76 -23.23 2.37
N VAL A 565 15.46 -24.26 1.89
CA VAL A 565 16.92 -24.39 1.92
C VAL A 565 17.42 -24.57 0.49
N VAL A 566 18.36 -23.71 0.11
CA VAL A 566 19.00 -23.73 -1.21
C VAL A 566 20.50 -23.88 -0.99
N PRO A 567 21.11 -25.05 -1.29
CA PRO A 567 22.55 -25.19 -1.26
C PRO A 567 23.23 -24.35 -2.36
N ARG A 568 24.50 -24.02 -2.13
CA ARG A 568 25.33 -23.36 -3.13
C ARG A 568 25.73 -24.37 -4.22
N MET A 569 25.41 -24.07 -5.47
CA MET A 569 25.87 -24.81 -6.66
C MET A 569 26.68 -23.84 -7.50
N TRP A 570 28.00 -23.93 -7.42
CA TRP A 570 28.92 -22.93 -7.99
C TRP A 570 28.75 -22.84 -9.50
N GLY A 571 28.41 -21.65 -10.01
CA GLY A 571 28.13 -21.42 -11.43
C GLY A 571 26.95 -22.22 -11.98
N GLY A 572 26.12 -22.83 -11.12
CA GLY A 572 25.05 -23.75 -11.52
C GLY A 572 25.51 -25.18 -11.86
N VAL A 573 26.74 -25.54 -11.53
CA VAL A 573 27.32 -26.88 -11.77
C VAL A 573 27.05 -27.80 -10.59
N THR A 574 26.79 -29.09 -10.88
CA THR A 574 26.64 -30.13 -9.85
C THR A 574 27.09 -31.50 -10.35
N SER A 575 27.23 -32.46 -9.41
CA SER A 575 27.59 -33.85 -9.68
C SER A 575 26.46 -34.84 -9.34
N ALA A 576 26.57 -36.07 -9.84
CA ALA A 576 25.64 -37.14 -9.47
C ALA A 576 25.65 -37.44 -7.95
N ALA A 577 26.80 -37.29 -7.28
CA ALA A 577 26.91 -37.50 -5.84
C ALA A 577 26.18 -36.42 -5.04
N GLU A 578 26.34 -35.15 -5.44
CA GLU A 578 25.63 -34.01 -4.87
C GLU A 578 24.11 -34.11 -5.09
N LEU A 579 23.67 -34.52 -6.28
CA LEU A 579 22.25 -34.73 -6.58
C LEU A 579 21.65 -35.87 -5.74
N ARG A 580 22.40 -36.96 -5.55
CA ARG A 580 21.99 -38.05 -4.63
C ARG A 580 21.89 -37.54 -3.20
N ALA A 581 22.85 -36.76 -2.72
CA ALA A 581 22.79 -36.19 -1.38
C ALA A 581 21.58 -35.27 -1.17
N ILE A 582 21.22 -34.46 -2.17
CA ILE A 582 19.97 -33.68 -2.13
C ILE A 582 18.75 -34.61 -2.06
N ALA A 583 18.70 -35.65 -2.89
CA ALA A 583 17.60 -36.62 -2.88
C ALA A 583 17.49 -37.34 -1.52
N ASP A 584 18.60 -37.81 -0.96
CA ASP A 584 18.65 -38.48 0.34
C ASP A 584 18.15 -37.56 1.47
N VAL A 585 18.49 -36.26 1.43
CA VAL A 585 17.97 -35.24 2.38
C VAL A 585 16.47 -35.02 2.18
N VAL A 586 16.01 -34.95 0.93
CA VAL A 586 14.58 -34.78 0.63
C VAL A 586 13.76 -35.94 1.17
N ASP A 587 14.23 -37.18 0.95
CA ASP A 587 13.55 -38.38 1.44
C ASP A 587 13.60 -38.46 2.98
N LYS A 588 14.76 -38.21 3.58
CA LYS A 588 14.96 -38.31 5.04
C LYS A 588 14.09 -37.34 5.83
N PHE A 589 13.91 -36.11 5.34
CA PHE A 589 13.15 -35.06 6.03
C PHE A 589 11.74 -34.88 5.44
N GLU A 590 11.29 -35.79 4.57
CA GLU A 590 9.98 -35.77 3.93
C GLU A 590 9.66 -34.41 3.28
N ILE A 591 10.66 -33.83 2.59
CA ILE A 591 10.56 -32.47 2.03
C ILE A 591 9.56 -32.49 0.86
N PRO A 592 8.43 -31.77 0.94
CA PRO A 592 7.30 -31.96 0.03
C PRO A 592 7.54 -31.42 -1.39
N MET A 593 8.48 -30.49 -1.57
CA MET A 593 8.74 -29.89 -2.88
C MET A 593 10.21 -29.59 -3.11
N VAL A 594 10.70 -30.00 -4.28
CA VAL A 594 12.03 -29.67 -4.81
C VAL A 594 11.87 -28.89 -6.10
N LYS A 595 12.46 -27.70 -6.19
CA LYS A 595 12.25 -26.77 -7.32
C LYS A 595 13.56 -26.24 -7.88
N VAL A 596 13.69 -26.26 -9.21
CA VAL A 596 14.79 -25.59 -9.91
C VAL A 596 14.51 -24.08 -9.98
N THR A 597 15.49 -23.29 -9.56
CA THR A 597 15.41 -21.83 -9.51
C THR A 597 15.99 -21.18 -10.77
N GLY A 598 15.57 -19.96 -11.08
CA GLY A 598 16.13 -19.18 -12.20
C GLY A 598 17.61 -18.79 -12.06
N GLY A 599 18.24 -19.09 -10.93
CA GLY A 599 19.68 -18.93 -10.70
C GLY A 599 20.48 -20.24 -10.84
N GLN A 600 19.93 -21.25 -11.52
CA GLN A 600 20.55 -22.57 -11.71
C GLN A 600 20.84 -23.29 -10.39
N ARG A 601 19.88 -23.28 -9.47
CA ARG A 601 19.99 -23.97 -8.17
C ARG A 601 18.75 -24.78 -7.83
N ILE A 602 18.88 -25.70 -6.89
CA ILE A 602 17.79 -26.51 -6.37
C ILE A 602 17.32 -25.93 -5.02
N ASP A 603 16.01 -25.71 -4.89
CA ASP A 603 15.34 -25.20 -3.69
C ASP A 603 14.48 -26.31 -3.08
N MET A 604 14.70 -26.59 -1.80
CA MET A 604 13.97 -27.59 -1.02
C MET A 604 13.00 -26.85 -0.10
N LEU A 605 11.69 -26.97 -0.33
CA LEU A 605 10.64 -26.20 0.34
C LEU A 605 9.80 -27.09 1.27
N GLY A 606 9.46 -26.57 2.45
CA GLY A 606 8.60 -27.26 3.43
C GLY A 606 9.35 -27.80 4.65
N ILE A 607 10.58 -27.34 4.91
CA ILE A 607 11.41 -27.82 6.01
C ILE A 607 10.98 -27.15 7.31
N ARG A 608 10.71 -27.92 8.37
CA ARG A 608 10.39 -27.34 9.69
C ARG A 608 11.60 -26.61 10.28
N LYS A 609 11.37 -25.60 11.11
CA LYS A 609 12.44 -24.75 11.64
C LYS A 609 13.48 -25.56 12.43
N GLU A 610 13.00 -26.50 13.24
CA GLU A 610 13.77 -27.39 14.09
C GLU A 610 14.62 -28.40 13.31
N ASP A 611 14.23 -28.72 12.07
CA ASP A 611 14.96 -29.66 11.21
C ASP A 611 16.10 -28.98 10.44
N LEU A 612 16.12 -27.64 10.37
CA LEU A 612 17.11 -26.88 9.61
C LEU A 612 18.58 -27.26 9.94
N PRO A 613 19.01 -27.35 11.21
CA PRO A 613 20.40 -27.73 11.51
C PRO A 613 20.75 -29.14 11.04
N ALA A 614 19.81 -30.08 11.09
CA ALA A 614 20.04 -31.46 10.65
C ALA A 614 20.14 -31.54 9.12
N VAL A 615 19.25 -30.82 8.41
CA VAL A 615 19.31 -30.66 6.94
C VAL A 615 20.65 -30.08 6.51
N TRP A 616 21.09 -28.99 7.14
CA TRP A 616 22.39 -28.37 6.83
C TRP A 616 23.57 -29.30 7.13
N SER A 617 23.51 -30.08 8.22
CA SER A 617 24.54 -31.05 8.55
C SER A 617 24.69 -32.12 7.47
N ASP A 618 23.59 -32.66 6.96
CA ASP A 618 23.62 -33.70 5.93
C ASP A 618 24.06 -33.15 4.57
N LEU A 619 23.58 -31.97 4.17
CA LEU A 619 24.07 -31.28 2.96
C LEU A 619 25.56 -30.94 3.08
N GLY A 620 26.02 -30.51 4.26
CA GLY A 620 27.41 -30.19 4.53
C GLY A 620 28.37 -31.38 4.39
N LYS A 621 27.93 -32.59 4.78
CA LYS A 621 28.70 -33.83 4.57
C LYS A 621 28.96 -34.12 3.09
N ALA A 622 28.04 -33.70 2.21
CA ALA A 622 28.18 -33.80 0.77
C ALA A 622 29.00 -32.66 0.13
N GLY A 623 29.51 -31.72 0.94
CA GLY A 623 30.32 -30.59 0.48
C GLY A 623 29.53 -29.33 0.15
N PHE A 624 28.21 -29.31 0.38
CA PHE A 624 27.42 -28.09 0.18
C PHE A 624 27.66 -27.06 1.30
N VAL A 625 27.70 -25.80 0.90
CA VAL A 625 27.66 -24.64 1.81
C VAL A 625 26.38 -23.85 1.58
N SER A 626 26.10 -22.90 2.47
CA SER A 626 24.92 -22.05 2.35
C SER A 626 24.84 -21.32 1.00
N GLY A 627 23.72 -21.51 0.31
CA GLY A 627 23.42 -20.77 -0.92
C GLY A 627 23.12 -19.28 -0.68
N HIS A 628 22.97 -18.83 0.57
CA HIS A 628 22.57 -17.45 0.90
C HIS A 628 21.42 -16.92 0.02
N ALA A 629 20.49 -17.80 -0.35
CA ALA A 629 19.55 -17.53 -1.44
C ALA A 629 18.62 -16.33 -1.19
N TYR A 630 18.54 -15.89 0.08
CA TYR A 630 17.68 -14.82 0.53
C TYR A 630 18.42 -13.68 1.27
N ALA A 631 19.75 -13.75 1.33
CA ALA A 631 20.61 -12.68 1.86
C ALA A 631 20.44 -11.36 1.09
N LYS A 632 20.70 -10.23 1.75
CA LYS A 632 21.15 -8.99 1.09
C LYS A 632 22.65 -9.12 0.84
N GLY A 633 22.98 -9.89 -0.18
CA GLY A 633 24.34 -10.29 -0.54
C GLY A 633 24.36 -10.90 -1.93
N LEU A 634 25.50 -11.49 -2.31
CA LEU A 634 25.60 -12.29 -3.52
C LEU A 634 24.73 -13.56 -3.41
N ARG A 635 23.71 -13.64 -4.26
CA ARG A 635 22.79 -14.79 -4.28
C ARG A 635 23.18 -15.87 -5.27
N THR A 636 23.63 -15.49 -6.46
CA THR A 636 23.90 -16.45 -7.55
C THR A 636 24.76 -15.78 -8.63
N VAL A 637 25.61 -16.58 -9.27
CA VAL A 637 26.23 -16.28 -10.56
C VAL A 637 25.73 -17.32 -11.56
N LYS A 638 24.80 -16.92 -12.44
CA LYS A 638 24.25 -17.81 -13.48
C LYS A 638 25.24 -17.90 -14.64
N THR A 639 25.54 -19.09 -15.14
CA THR A 639 26.46 -19.27 -16.28
C THR A 639 25.77 -19.97 -17.45
N CYS A 640 26.31 -19.84 -18.65
CA CYS A 640 26.06 -20.84 -19.68
C CYS A 640 27.27 -21.78 -19.79
N VAL A 641 27.13 -22.83 -20.58
CA VAL A 641 28.15 -23.89 -20.69
C VAL A 641 29.43 -23.47 -21.43
N GLY A 642 29.52 -22.22 -21.91
CA GLY A 642 30.76 -21.63 -22.46
C GLY A 642 31.42 -22.43 -23.58
N THR A 643 32.74 -22.25 -23.73
CA THR A 643 33.61 -23.02 -24.62
C THR A 643 33.74 -24.49 -24.27
N ASP A 644 33.38 -24.88 -23.04
CA ASP A 644 33.45 -26.27 -22.59
C ASP A 644 32.52 -27.19 -23.42
N TRP A 645 31.37 -26.66 -23.84
CA TRP A 645 30.34 -27.47 -24.54
C TRP A 645 29.61 -26.76 -25.67
N CYS A 646 29.47 -25.44 -25.64
CA CYS A 646 28.67 -24.73 -26.64
C CYS A 646 29.48 -24.49 -27.91
N ARG A 647 28.94 -24.90 -29.08
CA ARG A 647 29.55 -24.61 -30.39
C ARG A 647 29.71 -23.11 -30.71
N PHE A 648 29.06 -22.23 -29.96
CA PHE A 648 29.13 -20.78 -30.10
C PHE A 648 29.86 -20.09 -28.94
N GLY A 649 30.41 -20.86 -27.98
CA GLY A 649 31.15 -20.30 -26.86
C GLY A 649 32.42 -19.62 -27.37
N THR A 650 32.62 -18.35 -27.03
CA THR A 650 33.81 -17.58 -27.36
C THR A 650 34.84 -17.60 -26.23
N GLN A 651 34.40 -17.71 -24.98
CA GLN A 651 35.26 -17.83 -23.79
C GLN A 651 34.66 -18.80 -22.75
N ASP A 652 35.45 -19.16 -21.74
CA ASP A 652 35.01 -19.97 -20.60
C ASP A 652 34.13 -19.16 -19.63
N SER A 653 32.81 -19.22 -19.85
CA SER A 653 31.85 -18.60 -18.93
C SER A 653 31.65 -19.38 -17.64
N THR A 654 31.82 -20.70 -17.66
CA THR A 654 31.56 -21.56 -16.49
C THR A 654 32.63 -21.33 -15.44
N GLY A 655 33.90 -21.42 -15.82
CA GLY A 655 35.06 -21.18 -14.96
C GLY A 655 35.09 -19.76 -14.42
N LEU A 656 34.91 -18.75 -15.27
CA LEU A 656 34.84 -17.36 -14.83
C LEU A 656 33.68 -17.12 -13.84
N GLY A 657 32.49 -17.68 -14.13
CA GLY A 657 31.33 -17.55 -13.24
C GLY A 657 31.56 -18.19 -11.87
N ILE A 658 32.13 -19.41 -11.83
CA ILE A 658 32.52 -20.09 -10.59
C ILE A 658 33.55 -19.27 -9.82
N ARG A 659 34.54 -18.72 -10.52
CA ARG A 659 35.60 -17.91 -9.93
C ARG A 659 35.03 -16.64 -9.27
N ILE A 660 34.16 -15.92 -9.97
CA ILE A 660 33.44 -14.75 -9.40
C ILE A 660 32.61 -15.16 -8.19
N GLU A 661 31.84 -16.25 -8.28
CA GLU A 661 30.98 -16.69 -7.19
C GLU A 661 31.79 -17.06 -5.95
N LYS A 662 32.86 -17.85 -6.09
CA LYS A 662 33.75 -18.23 -4.98
C LYS A 662 34.50 -17.03 -4.41
N PHE A 663 34.85 -16.04 -5.23
CA PHE A 663 35.54 -14.85 -4.73
C PHE A 663 34.62 -13.97 -3.88
N MET A 664 33.33 -13.94 -4.19
CA MET A 664 32.37 -12.97 -3.63
C MET A 664 31.29 -13.59 -2.75
N TRP A 665 31.23 -14.92 -2.59
CA TRP A 665 30.28 -15.55 -1.68
C TRP A 665 30.47 -15.03 -0.24
N GLY A 666 29.41 -15.09 0.57
CA GLY A 666 29.43 -14.52 1.93
C GLY A 666 29.41 -12.99 1.99
N SER A 667 29.66 -12.28 0.88
CA SER A 667 29.65 -10.81 0.87
C SER A 667 28.25 -10.23 1.13
N TRP A 668 28.17 -9.36 2.15
CA TRP A 668 26.98 -8.55 2.43
C TRP A 668 26.96 -7.29 1.57
N THR A 669 25.80 -7.01 1.00
CA THR A 669 25.52 -5.86 0.12
C THR A 669 24.24 -5.15 0.58
N PRO A 670 23.98 -3.90 0.18
CA PRO A 670 22.83 -3.14 0.66
C PRO A 670 21.49 -3.79 0.28
N ALA A 671 21.45 -4.47 -0.87
CA ALA A 671 20.33 -5.29 -1.32
C ALA A 671 20.83 -6.60 -1.93
N LYS A 672 19.93 -7.46 -2.42
CA LYS A 672 20.30 -8.69 -3.14
C LYS A 672 21.06 -8.39 -4.43
N VAL A 673 22.15 -9.13 -4.69
CA VAL A 673 22.93 -9.07 -5.93
C VAL A 673 22.87 -10.42 -6.64
N LYS A 674 22.51 -10.40 -7.92
CA LYS A 674 22.55 -11.53 -8.84
C LYS A 674 23.48 -11.19 -9.98
N MET A 675 24.32 -12.13 -10.37
CA MET A 675 25.23 -11.96 -11.49
C MET A 675 25.01 -13.04 -12.54
N ALA A 676 25.54 -12.81 -13.74
CA ALA A 676 25.65 -13.86 -14.74
C ALA A 676 26.83 -13.67 -15.69
N VAL A 677 27.34 -14.78 -16.21
CA VAL A 677 28.41 -14.83 -17.21
C VAL A 677 27.92 -15.62 -18.41
N SER A 678 27.83 -14.95 -19.55
CA SER A 678 27.46 -15.53 -20.83
C SER A 678 28.69 -15.68 -21.70
N GLY A 679 29.01 -16.92 -22.10
CA GLY A 679 30.19 -17.24 -22.90
C GLY A 679 30.14 -16.77 -24.35
N CYS A 680 29.09 -16.07 -24.80
CA CYS A 680 29.02 -15.41 -26.11
C CYS A 680 27.87 -14.38 -26.15
N PRO A 681 27.78 -13.53 -27.20
CA PRO A 681 26.72 -12.52 -27.35
C PRO A 681 25.28 -13.04 -27.41
N ARG A 682 25.07 -14.36 -27.61
CA ARG A 682 23.73 -14.98 -27.55
C ARG A 682 23.13 -14.94 -26.14
N ASN A 683 23.95 -14.68 -25.13
CA ASN A 683 23.51 -14.30 -23.80
C ASN A 683 22.58 -15.30 -23.08
N CYS A 684 22.84 -16.61 -23.20
CA CYS A 684 22.01 -17.65 -22.58
C CYS A 684 21.95 -17.59 -21.04
N ALA A 685 22.93 -16.94 -20.39
CA ALA A 685 22.90 -16.72 -18.95
C ALA A 685 22.07 -15.49 -18.53
N GLU A 686 21.54 -14.72 -19.49
CA GLU A 686 20.77 -13.49 -19.30
C GLU A 686 21.57 -12.41 -18.54
N ALA A 687 22.87 -12.26 -18.86
CA ALA A 687 23.78 -11.30 -18.24
C ALA A 687 23.25 -9.86 -18.32
N THR A 688 22.57 -9.52 -19.41
CA THR A 688 22.05 -8.16 -19.68
C THR A 688 20.81 -7.75 -18.87
N CYS A 689 20.34 -8.58 -17.92
CA CYS A 689 19.27 -8.20 -16.98
C CYS A 689 19.63 -8.49 -15.51
N LYS A 690 20.89 -8.86 -15.23
CA LYS A 690 21.39 -9.09 -13.87
C LYS A 690 21.90 -7.79 -13.26
N ASP A 691 22.10 -7.80 -11.94
CA ASP A 691 22.65 -6.64 -11.22
C ASP A 691 24.07 -6.32 -11.76
N VAL A 692 24.87 -7.37 -12.05
CA VAL A 692 26.13 -7.31 -12.82
C VAL A 692 26.16 -8.48 -13.82
N GLY A 693 26.56 -8.24 -15.05
CA GLY A 693 26.64 -9.24 -16.11
C GLY A 693 28.00 -9.22 -16.81
N VAL A 694 28.41 -10.37 -17.35
CA VAL A 694 29.55 -10.47 -18.29
C VAL A 694 29.05 -11.13 -19.56
N VAL A 695 29.33 -10.50 -20.70
CA VAL A 695 29.12 -11.08 -22.03
C VAL A 695 30.50 -11.24 -22.66
N CYS A 696 30.91 -12.49 -22.82
CA CYS A 696 32.17 -12.83 -23.46
C CYS A 696 32.10 -12.58 -24.97
N VAL A 697 33.17 -12.03 -25.52
CA VAL A 697 33.39 -11.79 -26.95
C VAL A 697 34.80 -12.24 -27.32
N GLU A 698 35.10 -12.36 -28.61
CA GLU A 698 36.44 -12.76 -29.06
C GLU A 698 37.53 -11.81 -28.56
N SER A 699 37.22 -10.52 -28.46
CA SER A 699 38.14 -9.47 -28.03
C SER A 699 38.25 -9.31 -26.50
N GLY A 700 37.51 -10.08 -25.70
CA GLY A 700 37.57 -10.01 -24.24
C GLY A 700 36.21 -10.20 -23.53
N TYR A 701 36.01 -9.45 -22.45
CA TYR A 701 34.88 -9.58 -21.52
C TYR A 701 34.14 -8.25 -21.40
N GLU A 702 32.95 -8.17 -21.99
CA GLU A 702 32.10 -6.98 -21.88
C GLU A 702 31.33 -7.02 -20.56
N ILE A 703 31.57 -6.03 -19.70
CA ILE A 703 31.00 -5.97 -18.36
C ILE A 703 29.77 -5.06 -18.41
N HIS A 704 28.68 -5.57 -17.84
CA HIS A 704 27.36 -4.96 -17.78
C HIS A 704 26.95 -4.76 -16.33
N PHE A 705 26.16 -3.72 -16.04
CA PHE A 705 25.65 -3.47 -14.68
C PHE A 705 24.30 -2.77 -14.68
N ALA A 706 23.71 -2.58 -13.49
CA ALA A 706 22.47 -1.82 -13.31
C ALA A 706 21.21 -2.44 -13.97
N GLY A 707 21.21 -3.76 -14.18
CA GLY A 707 20.03 -4.51 -14.66
C GLY A 707 19.09 -4.95 -13.53
N ALA A 708 17.87 -5.34 -13.92
CA ALA A 708 16.89 -5.94 -13.03
C ALA A 708 15.92 -6.86 -13.78
N ALA A 709 15.59 -8.01 -13.17
CA ALA A 709 14.62 -8.97 -13.69
C ALA A 709 13.63 -9.38 -12.58
N GLY A 710 12.84 -8.42 -12.08
CA GLY A 710 11.88 -8.62 -10.99
C GLY A 710 10.64 -7.74 -11.14
N LEU A 711 10.27 -7.02 -10.08
CA LEU A 711 9.16 -6.05 -10.11
C LEU A 711 9.40 -4.95 -11.17
N ASP A 712 10.65 -4.53 -11.30
CA ASP A 712 11.12 -3.73 -12.43
C ASP A 712 11.91 -4.64 -13.38
N ILE A 713 11.59 -4.57 -14.68
CA ILE A 713 12.38 -5.19 -15.76
C ILE A 713 13.24 -4.10 -16.37
N LYS A 714 14.56 -4.23 -16.26
CA LYS A 714 15.52 -3.23 -16.74
C LYS A 714 16.73 -3.92 -17.36
N GLY A 715 17.06 -3.52 -18.59
CA GLY A 715 18.31 -3.87 -19.25
C GLY A 715 19.51 -3.27 -18.52
N THR A 716 20.66 -3.92 -18.62
CA THR A 716 21.92 -3.40 -18.09
C THR A 716 22.46 -2.25 -18.94
N GLU A 717 23.33 -1.46 -18.32
CA GLU A 717 24.22 -0.51 -18.97
C GLU A 717 25.57 -1.18 -19.21
N VAL A 718 26.20 -0.94 -20.36
CA VAL A 718 27.57 -1.40 -20.62
C VAL A 718 28.52 -0.57 -19.76
N LEU A 719 29.27 -1.22 -18.87
CA LEU A 719 30.35 -0.58 -18.11
C LEU A 719 31.54 -0.35 -19.05
N GLY A 720 32.07 -1.43 -19.63
CA GLY A 720 33.19 -1.41 -20.59
C GLY A 720 33.70 -2.81 -20.94
N LEU A 721 34.73 -2.87 -21.77
CA LEU A 721 35.36 -4.12 -22.25
C LEU A 721 36.77 -4.26 -21.66
N VAL A 722 37.07 -5.42 -21.08
CA VAL A 722 38.40 -5.77 -20.55
C VAL A 722 38.98 -7.00 -21.24
N LYS A 723 40.30 -7.19 -21.21
CA LYS A 723 40.97 -8.21 -22.02
C LYS A 723 41.05 -9.57 -21.33
N THR A 724 41.19 -9.58 -20.01
CA THR A 724 41.47 -10.79 -19.24
C THR A 724 40.40 -11.05 -18.18
N GLU A 725 40.29 -12.30 -17.74
CA GLU A 725 39.42 -12.67 -16.62
C GLU A 725 39.84 -11.99 -15.31
N ASP A 726 41.14 -11.78 -15.10
CA ASP A 726 41.67 -11.11 -13.92
C ASP A 726 41.21 -9.66 -13.85
N GLU A 727 41.28 -8.94 -14.98
CA GLU A 727 40.75 -7.59 -15.10
C GLU A 727 39.23 -7.57 -14.92
N ALA A 728 38.51 -8.56 -15.45
CA ALA A 728 37.06 -8.65 -15.30
C ALA A 728 36.65 -8.84 -13.83
N LEU A 729 37.33 -9.75 -13.13
CA LEU A 729 37.11 -9.97 -11.70
C LEU A 729 37.45 -8.70 -10.89
N GLU A 730 38.57 -8.05 -11.16
CA GLU A 730 38.97 -6.81 -10.49
C GLU A 730 37.90 -5.72 -10.65
N VAL A 731 37.44 -5.48 -11.89
CA VAL A 731 36.42 -4.47 -12.20
C VAL A 731 35.09 -4.78 -11.52
N ILE A 732 34.61 -6.04 -11.58
CA ILE A 732 33.34 -6.46 -10.98
C ILE A 732 33.38 -6.30 -9.46
N VAL A 733 34.47 -6.73 -8.83
CA VAL A 733 34.65 -6.65 -7.38
C VAL A 733 34.74 -5.19 -6.94
N ALA A 734 35.48 -4.35 -7.66
CA ALA A 734 35.58 -2.92 -7.36
C ALA A 734 34.22 -2.22 -7.52
N LEU A 735 33.46 -2.52 -8.57
CA LEU A 735 32.10 -2.01 -8.78
C LEU A 735 31.19 -2.37 -7.61
N VAL A 736 31.21 -3.63 -7.17
CA VAL A 736 30.37 -4.08 -6.04
C VAL A 736 30.83 -3.44 -4.74
N GLN A 737 32.13 -3.23 -4.52
CA GLN A 737 32.60 -2.49 -3.35
C GLN A 737 32.14 -1.04 -3.35
N MET A 738 32.21 -0.36 -4.50
CA MET A 738 31.70 1.00 -4.64
C MET A 738 30.19 1.04 -4.32
N TYR A 739 29.42 0.07 -4.82
CA TYR A 739 28.01 -0.09 -4.48
C TYR A 739 27.80 -0.34 -2.98
N ARG A 740 28.59 -1.22 -2.34
CA ARG A 740 28.51 -1.49 -0.90
C ARG A 740 28.71 -0.24 -0.05
N GLU A 741 29.67 0.60 -0.44
CA GLU A 741 30.03 1.81 0.28
C GLU A 741 29.09 3.00 0.04
N GLN A 742 28.41 3.06 -1.10
CA GLN A 742 27.64 4.26 -1.50
C GLN A 742 26.13 4.08 -1.53
N ALA A 743 25.63 2.84 -1.67
CA ALA A 743 24.19 2.63 -1.72
C ALA A 743 23.56 2.61 -0.32
N ARG A 744 22.31 3.08 -0.29
CA ARG A 744 21.45 3.06 0.89
C ARG A 744 21.01 1.62 1.14
N TYR A 745 20.80 1.23 2.40
CA TYR A 745 20.29 -0.10 2.71
C TYR A 745 18.95 -0.36 1.98
N LEU A 746 18.81 -1.55 1.37
CA LEU A 746 17.75 -1.97 0.44
C LEU A 746 17.68 -1.24 -0.92
N GLU A 747 18.60 -0.31 -1.23
CA GLU A 747 18.70 0.31 -2.54
C GLU A 747 19.29 -0.69 -3.56
N ARG A 748 18.53 -1.07 -4.58
CA ARG A 748 19.01 -1.95 -5.67
C ARG A 748 20.07 -1.25 -6.53
N ILE A 749 21.01 -2.02 -7.10
CA ILE A 749 22.13 -1.45 -7.87
C ILE A 749 21.68 -0.52 -9.02
N TYR A 750 20.55 -0.80 -9.68
CA TYR A 750 20.04 0.06 -10.75
C TYR A 750 19.47 1.40 -10.26
N LYS A 751 18.94 1.44 -9.03
CA LYS A 751 18.48 2.68 -8.38
C LYS A 751 19.68 3.49 -7.91
N TRP A 752 20.67 2.82 -7.33
CA TRP A 752 21.95 3.42 -6.97
C TRP A 752 22.66 4.01 -8.19
N ALA A 753 22.77 3.25 -9.28
CA ALA A 753 23.39 3.72 -10.52
C ALA A 753 22.68 4.92 -11.13
N LYS A 754 21.34 4.96 -11.06
CA LYS A 754 20.55 6.13 -11.46
C LYS A 754 20.84 7.35 -10.58
N ARG A 755 21.07 7.16 -9.28
CA ARG A 755 21.37 8.23 -8.32
C ARG A 755 22.79 8.78 -8.45
N ILE A 756 23.78 7.91 -8.61
CA ILE A 756 25.19 8.32 -8.74
C ILE A 756 25.52 8.81 -10.14
N GLY A 757 24.86 8.26 -11.16
CA GLY A 757 25.16 8.51 -12.56
C GLY A 757 26.16 7.50 -13.13
N THR A 758 25.83 6.93 -14.29
CA THR A 758 26.63 5.89 -14.96
C THR A 758 28.00 6.41 -15.40
N ALA A 759 28.09 7.68 -15.81
CA ALA A 759 29.34 8.32 -16.18
C ALA A 759 30.32 8.40 -15.00
N GLU A 760 29.84 8.76 -13.80
CA GLU A 760 30.68 8.84 -12.61
C GLU A 760 31.15 7.45 -12.14
N ILE A 761 30.28 6.44 -12.27
CA ILE A 761 30.64 5.05 -11.97
C ILE A 761 31.72 4.56 -12.95
N LYS A 762 31.55 4.79 -14.25
CA LYS A 762 32.56 4.47 -15.27
C LYS A 762 33.89 5.15 -14.98
N ARG A 763 33.86 6.45 -14.65
CA ARG A 763 35.06 7.21 -14.31
C ARG A 763 35.84 6.60 -13.15
N GLN A 764 35.16 6.21 -12.07
CA GLN A 764 35.83 5.66 -10.88
C GLN A 764 36.28 4.20 -11.05
N ILE A 765 35.57 3.40 -11.84
CA ILE A 765 35.81 1.96 -11.95
C ILE A 765 36.69 1.62 -13.15
N LEU A 766 36.50 2.26 -14.30
CA LEU A 766 37.27 1.98 -15.51
C LEU A 766 38.41 2.97 -15.72
N ASP A 767 38.09 4.27 -15.70
CA ASP A 767 39.05 5.30 -16.12
C ASP A 767 40.10 5.58 -15.03
N ASP A 768 39.73 5.46 -13.75
CA ASP A 768 40.61 5.63 -12.60
C ASP A 768 41.08 4.28 -12.04
N GLY A 769 42.17 3.75 -12.62
CA GLY A 769 42.73 2.45 -12.24
C GLY A 769 43.23 2.37 -10.80
N GLU A 770 43.68 3.48 -10.21
CA GLU A 770 44.13 3.50 -8.82
C GLU A 770 42.93 3.45 -7.85
N LYS A 771 41.86 4.21 -8.10
CA LYS A 771 40.61 4.05 -7.33
C LYS A 771 40.06 2.63 -7.44
N ARG A 772 40.04 2.04 -8.64
CA ARG A 772 39.58 0.66 -8.85
C ARG A 772 40.33 -0.32 -7.94
N LYS A 773 41.66 -0.27 -7.94
CA LYS A 773 42.50 -1.13 -7.08
C LYS A 773 42.21 -0.93 -5.60
N VAL A 774 42.00 0.31 -5.16
CA VAL A 774 41.66 0.61 -3.76
C VAL A 774 40.32 0.00 -3.37
N TYR A 775 39.29 0.10 -4.22
CA TYR A 775 38.01 -0.58 -3.98
C TYR A 775 38.19 -2.11 -3.93
N TYR A 776 38.94 -2.68 -4.87
CA TYR A 776 39.25 -4.10 -4.88
C TYR A 776 39.91 -4.58 -3.57
N GLN A 777 40.96 -3.87 -3.11
CA GLN A 777 41.67 -4.20 -1.88
C GLN A 777 40.78 -4.13 -0.63
N ARG A 778 39.89 -3.13 -0.54
CA ARG A 778 38.93 -3.03 0.57
C ARG A 778 37.91 -4.16 0.56
N PHE A 779 37.46 -4.58 -0.63
CA PHE A 779 36.59 -5.74 -0.75
C PHE A 779 37.31 -6.99 -0.22
N VAL A 780 38.53 -7.26 -0.71
CA VAL A 780 39.36 -8.39 -0.27
C VAL A 780 39.57 -8.39 1.24
N PHE A 781 39.88 -7.22 1.82
CA PHE A 781 40.00 -7.08 3.27
C PHE A 781 38.71 -7.48 4.00
N SER A 782 37.56 -6.98 3.56
CA SER A 782 36.27 -7.31 4.18
C SER A 782 35.90 -8.80 4.07
N GLN A 783 36.32 -9.49 3.01
CA GLN A 783 35.99 -10.91 2.83
C GLN A 783 36.69 -11.83 3.83
N LYS A 784 37.82 -11.41 4.42
CA LYS A 784 38.51 -12.14 5.50
C LYS A 784 37.60 -12.44 6.70
N PHE A 785 36.55 -11.64 6.89
CA PHE A 785 35.64 -11.72 8.02
C PHE A 785 34.21 -12.18 7.62
N ALA A 786 33.88 -12.16 6.34
CA ALA A 786 32.52 -12.45 5.84
C ALA A 786 32.37 -13.84 5.20
N GLN A 787 33.46 -14.45 4.72
CA GLN A 787 33.42 -15.77 4.05
C GLN A 787 33.44 -16.94 5.03
N VAL A 788 32.50 -16.91 5.97
CA VAL A 788 32.24 -17.99 6.92
C VAL A 788 30.96 -18.68 6.48
N ASP A 789 30.97 -20.02 6.37
CA ASP A 789 29.74 -20.75 6.06
C ASP A 789 28.81 -20.72 7.28
N PRO A 790 27.66 -20.03 7.19
CA PRO A 790 26.78 -19.92 8.34
C PRO A 790 26.14 -21.27 8.71
N TRP A 791 26.00 -22.19 7.76
CA TRP A 791 25.45 -23.53 8.05
C TRP A 791 26.37 -24.30 8.98
N SER A 792 27.67 -24.38 8.67
CA SER A 792 28.67 -24.97 9.56
C SER A 792 28.66 -24.36 10.97
N GLU A 793 28.56 -23.02 11.09
CA GLU A 793 28.44 -22.35 12.40
C GLU A 793 27.19 -22.80 13.18
N ARG A 794 26.01 -22.83 12.54
CA ARG A 794 24.77 -23.27 13.21
C ARG A 794 24.82 -24.75 13.61
N VAL A 795 25.38 -25.60 12.76
CA VAL A 795 25.54 -27.04 13.02
C VAL A 795 26.46 -27.29 14.23
N SER A 796 27.46 -26.43 14.47
CA SER A 796 28.33 -26.52 15.66
C SER A 796 27.62 -26.26 16.99
N GLY A 797 26.39 -25.75 16.97
CA GLY A 797 25.58 -25.44 18.15
C GLY A 797 25.46 -23.96 18.49
N LYS A 798 26.10 -23.07 17.73
CA LYS A 798 25.98 -21.61 17.89
C LYS A 798 24.53 -21.15 17.68
N ASP A 799 23.97 -20.48 18.68
CA ASP A 799 22.56 -20.04 18.77
C ASP A 799 21.52 -21.16 18.58
N LYS A 800 21.80 -22.37 19.10
CA LYS A 800 20.85 -23.51 19.06
C LYS A 800 19.46 -23.17 19.60
N HIS A 801 19.34 -22.16 20.47
CA HIS A 801 18.05 -21.70 21.01
C HIS A 801 17.08 -21.17 19.95
N GLU A 802 17.58 -20.62 18.82
CA GLU A 802 16.73 -20.08 17.73
C GLU A 802 15.94 -21.18 16.99
N PHE A 803 16.39 -22.43 17.05
CA PHE A 803 15.79 -23.58 16.35
C PHE A 803 15.03 -24.52 17.30
N ARG A 804 14.92 -24.18 18.58
CA ARG A 804 14.08 -24.94 19.50
C ARG A 804 12.62 -24.58 19.24
N PRO A 805 11.71 -25.58 19.14
CA PRO A 805 10.29 -25.31 19.17
C PRO A 805 9.96 -24.48 20.42
N MET A 806 9.11 -23.47 20.28
CA MET A 806 8.52 -22.85 21.46
C MET A 806 7.74 -23.93 22.22
N ALA A 807 7.86 -23.96 23.54
CA ALA A 807 7.04 -24.85 24.36
C ALA A 807 5.56 -24.58 24.04
N SER A 808 4.79 -25.64 23.78
CA SER A 808 3.33 -25.52 23.68
C SER A 808 2.80 -25.30 25.09
N VAL A 809 2.71 -24.03 25.49
CA VAL A 809 2.11 -23.67 26.77
C VAL A 809 0.59 -23.81 26.60
N GLY A 810 -0.05 -24.65 27.41
CA GLY A 810 -1.50 -24.72 27.42
C GLY A 810 -2.09 -23.37 27.82
N PHE A 811 -3.29 -23.03 27.34
CA PHE A 811 -3.93 -21.74 27.67
C PHE A 811 -4.05 -21.53 29.20
N ALA A 812 -4.14 -22.62 29.98
CA ALA A 812 -4.15 -22.60 31.43
C ALA A 812 -2.80 -22.23 32.06
N GLU A 813 -1.67 -22.63 31.45
CA GLU A 813 -0.31 -22.30 31.92
C GLU A 813 0.17 -20.94 31.41
N ALA A 814 -0.43 -20.41 30.33
CA ALA A 814 -0.14 -19.07 29.81
C ALA A 814 -0.96 -17.96 30.51
N ALA A 815 -1.97 -18.36 31.29
CA ALA A 815 -2.86 -17.48 32.04
C ALA A 815 -2.47 -17.33 33.53
N GLU A 816 -1.48 -18.11 34.01
CA GLU A 816 -0.71 -17.84 35.23
C GLU A 816 0.51 -16.96 34.90
#